data_AF-A0A0C9VZ60-F1
#
_entry.id   AF-A0A0C9VZ60-F1
#
_cell.length_a   1.000
_cell.length_b   1.000
_cell.length_c   1.000
_cell.angle_alpha   90.00
_cell.angle_beta   90.00
_cell.angle_gamma   90.00
#
_symmetry.space_group_name_H-M   'P 1'
#
loop_
_entity.id
_entity.type
_entity.pdbx_description
1 polymer ?
#
loop_
_entity_poly.entity_id
_entity_poly.type
_entity_poly.pdbx_seq_one_letter_code
_entity_poly.pdbx_strand_id
1 'polypeptide(L)'
;PVSIKNRRNQNRSNLDEPSVFGPSRSSFPRNSPLSSSPREREGPEAIAALRRSTITSLNLPPVASSPPRPPVNPSRPDTCISYEQISLARRWQHIFPTPSFQHQIKWQSMLTPACLPLTTEHFPTQQELGTAFEYFSYDCVVDPPSMSSSFCIRVPADWRNRDPQEAKDLFALAVMRGQTSIRLSQGFQFVVRPRNVPNPRPRAEDRYISRRSRSFASPEDDLLAKFQGASEVLISPFIPVYFSMTSELHRLSYNGEVIKVEIYLRKGILNTRPFNYECLVWPKLGDGYTQVITSFRVPGVEKLSWNSMDMMVAGYMQPFNVSSRFWRTRFLVIPTEEAPAPIHGSNGERLNDEEIRLAGIDKLADLFGKARWILPGEKPEAYPPPRFLPTYLGPAACLLDDTVVAQLEEIHALGPLKKKKNSEKVFQEYSLQSIAKAMREEDGVPIKDYKWHGSVYPDSFTGANVTSWLVREFSDISTREQALQWISTSARCLEELIRQWSRGIEKYGLRLVEGFVDQIVDIRDKNTFQCCFPIRLAVPPPVVKRLPEGEAGTTDCYVESQILKTFGFVVDVEAQDRYSDQIDVFYSYRRSSYKYTQWVHRSGAAFVQVIGGREGFRFLTNRLLGPGRLGTSRNIKGKTLSQIADGIREPLYAFCSDPAKLIEFYDEIKATIPEDDVEPLTI
;
A
#
# COMPACT_ATOMS: atom_id res chain seq x y z
N PRO A 1 33.59 19.70 -6.12
CA PRO A 1 34.69 20.46 -5.48
C PRO A 1 34.13 21.66 -4.68
N VAL A 2 34.69 21.92 -3.49
CA VAL A 2 34.39 23.04 -2.56
C VAL A 2 33.06 22.90 -1.80
N SER A 3 32.90 23.38 -0.56
CA SER A 3 33.61 23.20 0.71
C SER A 3 32.56 23.46 1.81
N ILE A 4 32.76 22.89 3.00
CA ILE A 4 32.02 23.29 4.20
C ILE A 4 32.88 24.35 4.92
N LYS A 5 32.27 25.48 5.32
CA LYS A 5 32.61 26.17 6.57
C LYS A 5 31.55 27.19 7.02
N ASN A 6 30.95 26.85 8.17
CA ASN A 6 30.77 27.63 9.40
C ASN A 6 30.00 28.97 9.46
N ARG A 7 28.89 28.89 10.25
CA ARG A 7 28.50 29.71 11.44
C ARG A 7 28.75 31.24 11.42
N ARG A 8 27.68 32.03 11.60
CA ARG A 8 27.30 32.68 12.89
C ARG A 8 25.98 33.46 12.81
N ASN A 9 25.31 33.53 13.96
CA ASN A 9 24.10 34.28 14.30
C ASN A 9 24.17 35.77 13.96
N GLN A 10 23.03 36.39 13.62
CA GLN A 10 22.45 37.55 14.34
C GLN A 10 21.05 37.94 13.82
N ASN A 11 20.35 38.71 14.64
CA ASN A 11 18.91 38.97 14.71
C ASN A 11 18.30 39.90 13.64
N ARG A 12 16.98 39.76 13.47
CA ARG A 12 15.92 40.78 13.20
C ARG A 12 16.05 41.70 11.96
N SER A 13 15.06 41.64 11.06
CA SER A 13 14.11 42.74 10.75
C SER A 13 13.23 42.42 9.51
N ASN A 14 12.06 43.05 9.46
CA ASN A 14 10.94 42.87 8.52
C ASN A 14 11.17 43.47 7.12
N LEU A 15 10.18 43.22 6.23
CA LEU A 15 9.83 43.91 4.96
C LEU A 15 10.67 43.48 3.74
N ASP A 16 10.19 43.21 2.54
CA ASP A 16 8.90 43.32 1.84
C ASP A 16 8.95 42.37 0.62
N GLU A 17 7.83 41.71 0.26
CA GLU A 17 7.65 41.05 -1.04
C GLU A 17 6.91 41.99 -2.01
N PRO A 18 7.34 42.15 -3.27
CA PRO A 18 6.62 42.95 -4.25
C PRO A 18 5.55 42.13 -4.98
N SER A 19 4.30 42.55 -4.84
CA SER A 19 3.16 42.21 -5.68
C SER A 19 3.26 42.88 -7.06
N VAL A 20 3.00 42.16 -8.15
CA VAL A 20 2.71 42.75 -9.48
C VAL A 20 1.28 42.42 -9.89
N PHE A 21 0.52 43.50 -10.09
CA PHE A 21 -0.89 43.57 -10.45
C PHE A 21 -1.14 43.26 -11.94
N GLY A 22 -2.33 42.73 -12.23
CA GLY A 22 -2.93 42.72 -13.58
C GLY A 22 -3.61 44.06 -13.94
N PRO A 23 -4.10 44.24 -15.19
CA PRO A 23 -4.67 45.50 -15.63
C PRO A 23 -6.22 45.57 -15.56
N SER A 24 -6.67 46.60 -14.83
CA SER A 24 -7.68 47.64 -15.12
C SER A 24 -9.09 47.35 -15.70
N ARG A 25 -10.07 47.55 -14.80
CA ARG A 25 -11.37 48.28 -14.82
C ARG A 25 -11.82 49.14 -16.03
N SER A 26 -13.14 49.18 -16.25
CA SER A 26 -14.10 50.34 -16.20
C SER A 26 -15.49 49.88 -16.75
N SER A 27 -16.71 50.36 -16.41
CA SER A 27 -17.28 51.39 -15.52
C SER A 27 -18.85 51.32 -15.49
N PHE A 28 -19.47 51.35 -14.28
CA PHE A 28 -20.67 52.11 -13.79
C PHE A 28 -22.04 52.20 -14.55
N PRO A 29 -23.19 52.63 -13.93
CA PRO A 29 -23.61 52.72 -12.50
C PRO A 29 -25.15 52.50 -12.19
N ARG A 30 -25.49 52.68 -10.88
CA ARG A 30 -26.66 53.42 -10.28
C ARG A 30 -27.90 52.69 -9.72
N ASN A 31 -28.09 52.96 -8.42
CA ASN A 31 -29.29 53.36 -7.66
C ASN A 31 -30.07 52.34 -6.79
N SER A 32 -30.02 52.65 -5.49
CA SER A 32 -30.79 52.14 -4.33
C SER A 32 -32.28 52.55 -4.37
N PRO A 33 -33.09 52.14 -3.37
CA PRO A 33 -33.33 53.09 -2.27
C PRO A 33 -33.33 52.51 -0.85
N LEU A 34 -33.32 53.48 0.08
CA LEU A 34 -33.18 53.48 1.53
C LEU A 34 -34.48 53.21 2.29
N SER A 35 -34.37 52.69 3.52
CA SER A 35 -34.94 53.22 4.79
C SER A 35 -34.63 52.19 5.91
N SER A 36 -34.36 52.47 7.17
CA SER A 36 -34.21 53.67 8.00
C SER A 36 -33.56 53.21 9.32
N SER A 37 -32.64 54.02 9.88
CA SER A 37 -32.06 53.84 11.22
C SER A 37 -33.00 54.44 12.30
N PRO A 38 -32.74 54.27 13.62
CA PRO A 38 -31.83 55.22 14.28
C PRO A 38 -30.88 54.64 15.35
N ARG A 39 -29.60 54.99 15.17
CA ARG A 39 -28.66 55.67 16.10
C ARG A 39 -28.73 55.51 17.63
N GLU A 40 -27.52 55.22 18.15
CA GLU A 40 -26.77 55.84 19.29
C GLU A 40 -27.15 55.51 20.76
N ARG A 41 -26.23 54.91 21.53
CA ARG A 41 -25.31 55.60 22.49
C ARG A 41 -24.48 54.63 23.37
N GLU A 42 -23.21 55.00 23.53
CA GLU A 42 -22.34 55.03 24.72
C GLU A 42 -22.41 53.96 25.84
N GLY A 43 -21.23 53.35 26.11
CA GLY A 43 -20.64 53.27 27.46
C GLY A 43 -21.07 52.15 28.43
N PRO A 44 -20.24 51.80 29.44
CA PRO A 44 -20.24 50.49 30.10
C PRO A 44 -20.82 50.48 31.54
N GLU A 45 -20.93 49.27 32.11
CA GLU A 45 -21.16 48.89 33.53
C GLU A 45 -22.60 48.61 34.04
N ALA A 46 -22.71 47.39 34.60
CA ALA A 46 -23.51 46.91 35.74
C ALA A 46 -24.90 47.50 36.04
N ILE A 47 -25.95 46.69 35.87
CA ILE A 47 -27.09 46.64 36.81
C ILE A 47 -27.51 45.18 37.05
N ALA A 48 -27.32 44.75 38.29
CA ALA A 48 -27.96 43.60 38.88
C ALA A 48 -29.42 43.92 39.22
N ALA A 49 -30.29 42.90 39.15
CA ALA A 49 -31.20 42.49 40.23
C ALA A 49 -32.61 42.05 39.76
N LEU A 50 -32.97 40.87 40.28
CA LEU A 50 -34.31 40.44 40.71
C LEU A 50 -35.28 39.91 39.65
N ARG A 51 -35.41 38.57 39.64
CA ARG A 51 -36.46 37.89 40.42
C ARG A 51 -35.95 36.56 40.98
N ARG A 52 -35.81 36.52 42.31
CA ARG A 52 -35.78 35.30 43.12
C ARG A 52 -37.20 35.02 43.59
N SER A 53 -37.56 33.75 43.66
CA SER A 53 -38.28 33.19 44.80
C SER A 53 -37.80 31.76 45.04
N THR A 54 -36.98 31.64 46.08
CA THR A 54 -36.49 30.46 46.78
C THR A 54 -37.61 29.78 47.59
N ILE A 55 -37.62 28.44 47.65
CA ILE A 55 -37.72 27.69 48.91
C ILE A 55 -36.73 26.52 48.84
N THR A 56 -35.86 26.49 49.84
CA THR A 56 -34.93 25.45 50.24
C THR A 56 -35.64 24.22 50.79
N SER A 57 -35.25 23.04 50.32
CA SER A 57 -35.28 21.82 51.12
C SER A 57 -34.05 20.99 50.78
N LEU A 58 -33.13 20.92 51.76
CA LEU A 58 -32.02 19.99 51.80
C LEU A 58 -32.57 18.57 51.77
N ASN A 59 -32.40 17.86 50.66
CA ASN A 59 -32.45 16.40 50.60
C ASN A 59 -31.43 15.97 49.54
N LEU A 60 -30.42 15.21 49.95
CA LEU A 60 -29.53 14.51 49.03
C LEU A 60 -30.40 13.63 48.10
N PRO A 61 -30.29 13.75 46.76
CA PRO A 61 -30.82 12.72 45.90
C PRO A 61 -29.88 11.50 45.96
N PRO A 62 -30.42 10.28 45.96
CA PRO A 62 -29.59 9.08 45.96
C PRO A 62 -28.77 9.04 44.67
N VAL A 63 -27.53 8.57 44.78
CA VAL A 63 -26.67 8.25 43.64
C VAL A 63 -27.39 7.18 42.81
N ALA A 64 -28.14 7.61 41.80
CA ALA A 64 -28.76 6.71 40.83
C ALA A 64 -27.67 6.19 39.90
N SER A 65 -27.32 4.92 40.08
CA SER A 65 -26.42 4.10 39.28
C SER A 65 -26.99 3.76 37.89
N SER A 66 -27.54 4.75 37.20
CA SER A 66 -28.02 4.60 35.82
C SER A 66 -27.05 5.30 34.85
N PRO A 67 -26.57 4.62 33.80
CA PRO A 67 -25.72 5.25 32.79
C PRO A 67 -26.44 6.44 32.14
N PRO A 68 -25.72 7.49 31.70
CA PRO A 68 -26.33 8.65 31.08
C PRO A 68 -27.14 8.21 29.86
N ARG A 69 -28.45 8.47 29.88
CA ARG A 69 -29.33 8.21 28.74
C ARG A 69 -28.78 8.95 27.52
N PRO A 70 -28.76 8.32 26.33
CA PRO A 70 -28.25 8.97 25.14
C PRO A 70 -29.05 10.23 24.81
N PRO A 71 -28.44 11.22 24.15
CA PRO A 71 -29.14 12.43 23.73
C PRO A 71 -30.31 12.02 22.81
N VAL A 72 -31.53 12.20 23.33
CA VAL A 72 -32.76 11.92 22.60
C VAL A 72 -32.99 13.06 21.62
N ASN A 73 -33.33 12.75 20.37
CA ASN A 73 -33.78 13.76 19.42
C ASN A 73 -35.07 14.41 19.97
N PRO A 74 -35.11 15.72 20.27
CA PRO A 74 -36.30 16.37 20.81
C PRO A 74 -37.50 16.34 19.85
N SER A 75 -37.28 16.04 18.57
CA SER A 75 -38.34 15.84 17.56
C SER A 75 -38.73 14.36 17.33
N ARG A 76 -38.02 13.40 17.94
CA ARG A 76 -38.34 11.96 17.94
C ARG A 76 -37.96 11.31 19.28
N PRO A 77 -38.78 11.50 20.33
CA PRO A 77 -38.46 11.07 21.68
C PRO A 77 -38.40 9.55 21.88
N ASP A 78 -39.07 8.76 21.04
CA ASP A 78 -39.25 7.31 21.26
C ASP A 78 -38.16 6.43 20.62
N THR A 79 -37.30 7.00 19.77
CA THR A 79 -36.20 6.25 19.15
C THR A 79 -34.96 6.29 20.04
N CYS A 80 -34.80 5.27 20.88
CA CYS A 80 -33.52 5.00 21.54
C CYS A 80 -32.46 4.71 20.47
N ILE A 81 -31.45 5.58 20.36
CA ILE A 81 -30.33 5.38 19.44
C ILE A 81 -29.53 4.17 19.93
N SER A 82 -29.22 3.23 19.03
CA SER A 82 -28.46 2.04 19.41
C SER A 82 -27.05 2.43 19.89
N TYR A 83 -26.46 1.61 20.76
CA TYR A 83 -25.10 1.87 21.25
C TYR A 83 -24.10 1.98 20.10
N GLU A 84 -24.25 1.17 19.06
CA GLU A 84 -23.35 1.13 17.90
C GLU A 84 -23.38 2.47 17.16
N GLN A 85 -24.57 3.05 16.98
CA GLN A 85 -24.73 4.37 16.35
C GLN A 85 -24.09 5.48 17.21
N ILE A 86 -24.28 5.43 18.53
CA ILE A 86 -23.67 6.39 19.47
C ILE A 86 -22.14 6.25 19.45
N SER A 87 -21.64 5.02 19.49
CA SER A 87 -20.22 4.70 19.46
C SER A 87 -19.59 5.19 18.15
N LEU A 88 -20.21 4.92 17.00
CA LEU A 88 -19.79 5.44 15.70
C LEU A 88 -19.76 6.98 15.68
N ALA A 89 -20.77 7.65 16.24
CA ALA A 89 -20.78 9.11 16.33
C ALA A 89 -19.64 9.64 17.22
N ARG A 90 -19.39 9.00 18.38
CA ARG A 90 -18.30 9.38 19.29
C ARG A 90 -16.92 9.35 18.64
N ARG A 91 -16.70 8.48 17.65
CA ARG A 91 -15.43 8.47 16.89
C ARG A 91 -15.13 9.79 16.18
N TRP A 92 -16.15 10.59 15.88
CA TRP A 92 -16.05 11.90 15.22
C TRP A 92 -16.18 13.07 16.18
N GLN A 93 -16.15 12.84 17.50
CA GLN A 93 -16.47 13.84 18.52
C GLN A 93 -15.69 15.15 18.40
N HIS A 94 -14.42 15.09 17.98
CA HIS A 94 -13.54 16.26 17.87
C HIS A 94 -13.76 17.08 16.60
N ILE A 95 -14.58 16.58 15.67
CA ILE A 95 -14.91 17.25 14.40
C ILE A 95 -16.33 17.82 14.43
N PHE A 96 -17.18 17.39 15.37
CA PHE A 96 -18.55 17.88 15.41
C PHE A 96 -18.59 19.40 15.53
N PRO A 97 -19.37 20.08 14.67
CA PRO A 97 -19.43 21.52 14.68
C PRO A 97 -20.04 22.00 15.99
N THR A 98 -19.45 23.04 16.57
CA THR A 98 -20.08 23.77 17.65
C THR A 98 -21.32 24.49 17.09
N PRO A 99 -22.48 24.43 17.76
CA PRO A 99 -23.66 25.15 17.31
C PRO A 99 -23.39 26.66 17.36
N SER A 100 -23.47 27.31 16.20
CA SER A 100 -23.36 28.76 16.04
C SER A 100 -24.72 29.36 15.74
N PHE A 101 -25.00 30.56 16.25
CA PHE A 101 -26.27 31.28 16.02
C PHE A 101 -26.45 31.79 14.58
N GLN A 102 -25.46 31.61 13.69
CA GLN A 102 -25.52 31.97 12.27
C GLN A 102 -25.23 30.77 11.38
N HIS A 103 -26.05 30.59 10.34
CA HIS A 103 -25.85 29.60 9.29
C HIS A 103 -24.85 30.13 8.25
N GLN A 104 -23.56 30.10 8.56
CA GLN A 104 -22.53 30.36 7.56
C GLN A 104 -22.20 29.08 6.79
N ILE A 105 -21.93 29.23 5.49
CA ILE A 105 -21.46 28.11 4.64
C ILE A 105 -20.08 27.67 5.14
N LYS A 106 -19.93 26.37 5.43
CA LYS A 106 -18.70 25.79 5.99
C LYS A 106 -17.68 25.44 4.90
N TRP A 107 -17.21 26.45 4.16
CA TRP A 107 -16.29 26.30 3.01
C TRP A 107 -15.05 25.46 3.34
N GLN A 108 -14.44 25.65 4.51
CA GLN A 108 -13.26 24.89 4.92
C GLN A 108 -13.58 23.39 5.06
N SER A 109 -14.74 23.02 5.61
CA SER A 109 -15.14 21.61 5.70
C SER A 109 -15.40 20.98 4.32
N MET A 110 -15.80 21.78 3.32
CA MET A 110 -16.04 21.31 1.95
C MET A 110 -14.76 21.19 1.13
N LEU A 111 -13.81 22.11 1.30
CA LEU A 111 -12.54 22.14 0.57
C LEU A 111 -11.49 21.21 1.20
N THR A 112 -11.53 21.04 2.51
CA THR A 112 -10.61 20.17 3.26
C THR A 112 -11.41 19.15 4.08
N PRO A 113 -11.80 18.00 3.49
CA PRO A 113 -12.54 16.97 4.21
C PRO A 113 -11.70 16.43 5.37
N ALA A 114 -12.32 16.29 6.53
CA ALA A 114 -11.64 15.82 7.73
C ALA A 114 -11.39 14.30 7.66
N CYS A 115 -10.19 13.87 8.05
CA CYS A 115 -9.91 12.47 8.32
C CYS A 115 -10.50 12.06 9.67
N LEU A 116 -10.72 10.76 9.86
CA LEU A 116 -11.12 10.22 11.16
C LEU A 116 -10.12 10.67 12.25
N PRO A 117 -10.58 11.22 13.40
CA PRO A 117 -9.68 11.61 14.49
C PRO A 117 -8.85 10.43 15.00
N LEU A 118 -7.64 10.69 15.48
CA LEU A 118 -6.84 9.64 16.11
C LEU A 118 -7.21 9.39 17.58
N THR A 119 -8.04 10.25 18.18
CA THR A 119 -8.35 10.24 19.61
C THR A 119 -9.86 10.20 19.86
N THR A 120 -10.24 9.62 20.98
CA THR A 120 -11.58 9.70 21.58
C THR A 120 -11.45 9.87 23.09
N GLU A 121 -12.39 10.55 23.71
CA GLU A 121 -12.41 10.83 25.15
C GLU A 121 -13.30 9.83 25.90
N HIS A 122 -14.07 9.04 25.17
CA HIS A 122 -15.01 8.11 25.76
C HIS A 122 -14.33 6.80 26.15
N PHE A 123 -14.43 6.45 27.43
CA PHE A 123 -14.11 5.14 27.97
C PHE A 123 -15.29 4.66 28.84
N PRO A 124 -15.76 3.41 28.70
CA PRO A 124 -16.82 2.87 29.56
C PRO A 124 -16.44 2.85 31.04
N THR A 125 -17.47 2.89 31.90
CA THR A 125 -17.26 2.77 33.35
C THR A 125 -16.91 1.33 33.73
N GLN A 126 -16.31 1.12 34.90
CA GLN A 126 -15.96 -0.22 35.37
C GLN A 126 -17.19 -1.14 35.51
N GLN A 127 -18.32 -0.59 35.92
CA GLN A 127 -19.60 -1.31 35.96
C GLN A 127 -20.06 -1.71 34.56
N GLU A 128 -19.92 -0.81 33.57
CA GLU A 128 -20.26 -1.11 32.18
C GLU A 128 -19.34 -2.19 31.60
N LEU A 129 -18.04 -2.12 31.86
CA LEU A 129 -17.06 -3.16 31.46
C LEU A 129 -17.42 -4.53 32.06
N GLY A 130 -17.78 -4.61 33.34
CA GLY A 130 -18.13 -5.88 33.98
C GLY A 130 -19.45 -6.48 33.49
N THR A 131 -20.43 -5.63 33.18
CA THR A 131 -21.78 -6.09 32.80
C THR A 131 -21.90 -6.33 31.30
N ALA A 132 -21.49 -5.35 30.48
CA ALA A 132 -21.74 -5.29 29.06
C ALA A 132 -20.56 -5.75 28.19
N PHE A 133 -19.41 -6.13 28.76
CA PHE A 133 -18.25 -6.63 27.99
C PHE A 133 -17.77 -8.00 28.48
N GLU A 134 -17.24 -8.78 27.55
CA GLU A 134 -16.42 -9.98 27.78
C GLU A 134 -14.95 -9.60 27.78
N TYR A 135 -14.18 -10.24 28.66
CA TYR A 135 -12.77 -9.93 28.88
C TYR A 135 -11.87 -11.07 28.39
N PHE A 136 -10.88 -10.71 27.60
CA PHE A 136 -9.81 -11.60 27.15
C PHE A 136 -8.46 -10.95 27.42
N SER A 137 -7.44 -11.74 27.74
CA SER A 137 -6.07 -11.24 27.88
C SER A 137 -5.03 -12.25 27.45
N TYR A 138 -3.92 -11.76 26.93
CA TYR A 138 -2.74 -12.56 26.65
C TYR A 138 -1.48 -11.74 26.86
N ASP A 139 -0.37 -12.46 27.02
CA ASP A 139 0.92 -11.91 27.41
C ASP A 139 1.91 -12.06 26.26
N CYS A 140 2.57 -10.96 25.91
CA CYS A 140 3.68 -10.93 24.97
C CYS A 140 4.97 -10.76 25.76
N VAL A 141 5.74 -11.83 25.91
CA VAL A 141 7.06 -11.80 26.57
C VAL A 141 8.00 -10.90 25.78
N VAL A 142 8.82 -10.10 26.46
CA VAL A 142 9.82 -9.25 25.82
C VAL A 142 11.18 -9.92 25.85
N ASP A 143 11.55 -10.53 24.73
CA ASP A 143 12.86 -11.17 24.53
C ASP A 143 13.67 -10.47 23.43
N PRO A 144 14.60 -9.55 23.77
CA PRO A 144 15.36 -8.77 22.80
C PRO A 144 16.08 -9.58 21.69
N PRO A 145 16.74 -10.74 21.97
CA PRO A 145 17.34 -11.57 20.93
C PRO A 145 16.33 -12.04 19.89
N SER A 146 15.21 -12.65 20.32
CA SER A 146 14.16 -13.12 19.40
C SER A 146 13.52 -11.95 18.65
N MET A 147 13.21 -10.86 19.34
CA MET A 147 12.57 -9.67 18.77
C MET A 147 13.47 -8.90 17.80
N SER A 148 14.80 -9.02 17.92
CA SER A 148 15.74 -8.34 17.01
C SER A 148 15.64 -8.84 15.57
N SER A 149 15.04 -10.00 15.35
CA SER A 149 14.75 -10.57 14.03
C SER A 149 13.43 -10.08 13.43
N SER A 150 12.61 -9.32 14.17
CA SER A 150 11.31 -8.88 13.67
C SER A 150 11.42 -7.82 12.57
N PHE A 151 10.75 -8.07 11.45
CA PHE A 151 10.56 -7.11 10.36
C PHE A 151 9.69 -5.90 10.76
N CYS A 152 8.80 -6.07 11.74
CA CYS A 152 7.75 -5.08 12.04
C CYS A 152 8.20 -3.97 12.99
N ILE A 153 9.39 -4.08 13.58
CA ILE A 153 9.90 -3.11 14.54
C ILE A 153 11.27 -2.58 14.13
N ARG A 154 11.55 -1.34 14.50
CA ARG A 154 12.90 -0.81 14.41
C ARG A 154 13.70 -1.31 15.60
N VAL A 155 14.68 -2.16 15.34
CA VAL A 155 15.61 -2.63 16.37
C VAL A 155 16.33 -1.43 17.00
N PRO A 156 16.28 -1.25 18.34
CA PRO A 156 16.99 -0.17 19.01
C PRO A 156 18.51 -0.25 18.74
N ALA A 157 19.15 0.89 18.48
CA ALA A 157 20.60 0.92 18.24
C ALA A 157 21.38 0.58 19.52
N ASP A 158 22.50 -0.15 19.36
CA ASP A 158 23.44 -0.51 20.43
C ASP A 158 22.81 -1.25 21.62
N TRP A 159 21.66 -1.90 21.43
CA TRP A 159 20.92 -2.57 22.51
C TRP A 159 21.73 -3.64 23.24
N ARG A 160 22.70 -4.27 22.56
CA ARG A 160 23.59 -5.30 23.13
C ARG A 160 24.58 -4.72 24.16
N ASN A 161 24.88 -3.43 24.08
CA ASN A 161 25.82 -2.74 24.96
C ASN A 161 25.12 -2.06 26.15
N ARG A 162 23.78 -2.11 26.20
CA ARG A 162 22.98 -1.53 27.28
C ARG A 162 22.73 -2.56 28.38
N ASP A 163 22.30 -2.07 29.54
CA ASP A 163 21.77 -2.93 30.61
C ASP A 163 20.67 -3.84 30.03
N PRO A 164 20.69 -5.17 30.26
CA PRO A 164 19.64 -6.08 29.80
C PRO A 164 18.22 -5.57 30.05
N GLN A 165 17.99 -4.88 31.16
CA GLN A 165 16.69 -4.33 31.46
C GLN A 165 16.33 -3.12 30.60
N GLU A 166 17.26 -2.19 30.40
CA GLU A 166 17.07 -1.04 29.53
C GLU A 166 16.83 -1.49 28.07
N ALA A 167 17.54 -2.54 27.64
CA ALA A 167 17.29 -3.17 26.35
C ALA A 167 15.85 -3.70 26.25
N LYS A 168 15.37 -4.45 27.24
CA LYS A 168 13.96 -4.92 27.30
C LYS A 168 12.99 -3.74 27.21
N ASP A 169 13.21 -2.66 27.94
CA ASP A 169 12.31 -1.50 27.95
C ASP A 169 12.26 -0.81 26.57
N LEU A 170 13.40 -0.70 25.88
CA LEU A 170 13.47 -0.17 24.51
C LEU A 170 12.76 -1.07 23.49
N PHE A 171 12.92 -2.40 23.61
CA PHE A 171 12.22 -3.37 22.77
C PHE A 171 10.72 -3.37 23.05
N ALA A 172 10.31 -3.29 24.32
CA ALA A 172 8.92 -3.19 24.71
C ALA A 172 8.26 -1.97 24.05
N LEU A 173 8.93 -0.81 24.10
CA LEU A 173 8.45 0.40 23.43
C LEU A 173 8.33 0.23 21.91
N ALA A 174 9.31 -0.40 21.27
CA ALA A 174 9.30 -0.66 19.82
C ALA A 174 8.15 -1.61 19.41
N VAL A 175 7.94 -2.68 20.17
CA VAL A 175 6.85 -3.65 19.96
C VAL A 175 5.49 -3.02 20.21
N MET A 176 5.30 -2.30 21.33
CA MET A 176 4.04 -1.59 21.61
C MET A 176 3.69 -0.58 20.51
N ARG A 177 4.68 0.09 19.91
CA ARG A 177 4.47 0.96 18.72
C ARG A 177 4.02 0.18 17.50
N GLY A 178 4.59 -0.99 17.22
CA GLY A 178 4.14 -1.87 16.15
C GLY A 178 2.70 -2.37 16.37
N GLN A 179 2.40 -2.87 17.57
CA GLN A 179 1.07 -3.33 17.99
C GLN A 179 0.01 -2.23 17.88
N THR A 180 0.41 -1.00 18.24
CA THR A 180 -0.42 0.21 18.12
C THR A 180 -0.66 0.59 16.67
N SER A 181 0.38 0.55 15.83
CA SER A 181 0.27 0.84 14.40
C SER A 181 -0.76 -0.07 13.72
N ILE A 182 -0.74 -1.38 14.02
CA ILE A 182 -1.74 -2.33 13.50
C ILE A 182 -3.15 -1.92 13.96
N ARG A 183 -3.36 -1.62 15.24
CA ARG A 183 -4.67 -1.21 15.77
C ARG A 183 -5.20 0.06 15.07
N LEU A 184 -4.36 1.08 14.92
CA LEU A 184 -4.73 2.30 14.19
C LEU A 184 -5.08 2.02 12.72
N SER A 185 -4.35 1.12 12.06
CA SER A 185 -4.63 0.72 10.67
C SER A 185 -5.98 0.00 10.51
N GLN A 186 -6.45 -0.68 11.57
CA GLN A 186 -7.78 -1.29 11.63
C GLN A 186 -8.88 -0.31 12.09
N GLY A 187 -8.53 0.96 12.33
CA GLY A 187 -9.47 2.02 12.67
C GLY A 187 -9.70 2.25 14.16
N PHE A 188 -8.90 1.65 15.05
CA PHE A 188 -8.94 2.03 16.47
C PHE A 188 -8.48 3.48 16.65
N GLN A 189 -8.97 4.11 17.71
CA GLN A 189 -8.55 5.44 18.15
C GLN A 189 -7.94 5.33 19.54
N PHE A 190 -6.98 6.19 19.86
CA PHE A 190 -6.47 6.32 21.22
C PHE A 190 -7.56 6.87 22.13
N VAL A 191 -7.74 6.22 23.28
CA VAL A 191 -8.55 6.81 24.34
C VAL A 191 -7.67 7.78 25.11
N VAL A 192 -8.09 9.05 25.16
CA VAL A 192 -7.42 10.15 25.84
C VAL A 192 -8.30 10.69 26.96
N ARG A 193 -7.68 11.37 27.92
CA ARG A 193 -8.40 12.05 28.99
C ARG A 193 -9.18 13.25 28.42
N PRO A 194 -10.43 13.48 28.83
CA PRO A 194 -11.15 14.71 28.49
C PRO A 194 -10.42 15.93 29.01
N ARG A 195 -10.30 16.98 28.18
CA ARG A 195 -9.57 18.23 28.52
C ARG A 195 -10.10 18.95 29.76
N ASN A 196 -11.37 18.76 30.08
CA ASN A 196 -12.06 19.45 31.17
C ASN A 196 -11.88 18.77 32.54
N VAL A 197 -11.18 17.62 32.60
CA VAL A 197 -10.85 16.96 33.86
C VAL A 197 -9.49 17.48 34.34
N PRO A 198 -9.43 18.16 35.51
CA PRO A 198 -8.17 18.67 36.06
C PRO A 198 -7.14 17.55 36.17
N ASN A 199 -5.90 17.83 35.76
CA ASN A 199 -4.81 16.89 35.89
C ASN A 199 -4.59 16.60 37.38
N PRO A 200 -4.75 15.37 37.89
CA PRO A 200 -4.16 15.02 39.18
C PRO A 200 -2.65 15.17 38.96
N ARG A 201 -2.08 16.29 39.42
CA ARG A 201 -0.70 16.66 39.15
C ARG A 201 0.20 15.46 39.45
N PRO A 202 0.96 14.91 38.47
CA PRO A 202 2.11 14.11 38.83
C PRO A 202 3.10 15.06 39.50
N ARG A 203 3.56 14.74 40.71
CA ARG A 203 4.69 15.49 41.28
C ARG A 203 5.88 15.26 40.35
N ALA A 204 6.77 16.24 40.22
CA ALA A 204 7.95 16.14 39.35
C ALA A 204 8.85 14.92 39.68
N GLU A 205 8.68 14.33 40.87
CA GLU A 205 9.32 13.09 41.33
C GLU A 205 8.76 11.81 40.69
N ASP A 206 7.54 11.83 40.14
CA ASP A 206 6.88 10.65 39.54
C ASP A 206 7.39 10.30 38.14
N ARG A 207 8.21 11.16 37.52
CA ARG A 207 8.85 10.87 36.22
C ARG A 207 9.89 9.75 36.30
N TYR A 208 10.31 9.36 37.50
CA TYR A 208 11.35 8.35 37.75
C TYR A 208 10.90 7.18 38.64
N ILE A 209 9.63 7.09 39.04
CA ILE A 209 9.17 5.95 39.86
C ILE A 209 8.87 4.74 38.96
N SER A 210 9.95 4.11 38.52
CA SER A 210 9.94 2.71 38.07
C SER A 210 10.26 1.82 39.28
N ARG A 211 9.38 0.84 39.51
CA ARG A 211 9.57 -0.43 40.24
C ARG A 211 9.15 -0.64 41.70
N ARG A 212 8.97 0.35 42.60
CA ARG A 212 8.78 -0.03 44.04
C ARG A 212 7.73 0.66 44.91
N SER A 213 6.80 1.47 44.39
CA SER A 213 5.70 1.98 45.24
C SER A 213 4.40 2.17 44.46
N ARG A 214 3.57 1.13 44.47
CA ARG A 214 2.14 1.19 44.07
C ARG A 214 1.22 0.70 45.19
N SER A 215 1.51 1.01 46.44
CA SER A 215 0.69 0.58 47.58
C SER A 215 -0.54 1.48 47.86
N PHE A 216 -0.76 2.57 47.10
CA PHE A 216 -1.84 3.53 47.41
C PHE A 216 -2.55 4.15 46.18
N ALA A 217 -2.58 3.49 45.02
CA ALA A 217 -3.47 3.91 43.92
C ALA A 217 -4.82 3.19 44.06
N SER A 218 -5.93 3.92 43.95
CA SER A 218 -7.25 3.27 43.90
C SER A 218 -7.35 2.41 42.63
N PRO A 219 -8.05 1.26 42.66
CA PRO A 219 -8.24 0.44 41.46
C PRO A 219 -8.89 1.19 40.28
N GLU A 220 -9.61 2.29 40.57
CA GLU A 220 -10.28 3.14 39.58
C GLU A 220 -9.30 4.09 38.85
N ASP A 221 -8.24 4.57 39.51
CA ASP A 221 -7.26 5.49 38.92
C ASP A 221 -6.38 4.83 37.83
N ASP A 222 -6.18 3.51 37.92
CA ASP A 222 -5.39 2.76 36.93
C ASP A 222 -6.14 2.53 35.61
N LEU A 223 -7.47 2.73 35.58
CA LEU A 223 -8.33 2.61 34.39
C LEU A 223 -8.46 3.90 33.58
N LEU A 224 -8.06 5.05 34.14
CA LEU A 224 -8.18 6.34 33.45
C LEU A 224 -7.05 6.53 32.43
N ALA A 225 -7.41 6.83 31.19
CA ALA A 225 -6.47 7.22 30.15
C ALA A 225 -5.61 8.40 30.64
N LYS A 226 -4.28 8.24 30.58
CA LYS A 226 -3.33 9.20 31.18
C LYS A 226 -2.93 10.33 30.23
N PHE A 227 -3.11 10.13 28.92
CA PHE A 227 -2.68 11.07 27.88
C PHE A 227 -3.76 12.12 27.56
N GLN A 228 -3.35 13.35 27.25
CA GLN A 228 -4.26 14.41 26.78
C GLN A 228 -4.32 14.51 25.24
N GLY A 229 -3.32 13.94 24.55
CA GLY A 229 -3.26 13.95 23.09
C GLY A 229 -2.47 12.78 22.53
N ALA A 230 -2.67 12.51 21.23
CA ALA A 230 -2.02 11.39 20.54
C ALA A 230 -0.48 11.49 20.53
N SER A 231 0.10 12.69 20.55
CA SER A 231 1.54 12.91 20.53
C SER A 231 2.26 12.48 21.82
N GLU A 232 1.52 12.33 22.92
CA GLU A 232 2.06 11.92 24.22
C GLU A 232 2.09 10.40 24.40
N VAL A 233 1.33 9.68 23.56
CA VAL A 233 1.18 8.23 23.62
C VAL A 233 2.48 7.55 23.20
N LEU A 234 2.90 6.51 23.93
CA LEU A 234 4.11 5.71 23.64
C LEU A 234 5.41 6.55 23.58
N ILE A 235 5.52 7.55 24.47
CA ILE A 235 6.81 8.14 24.86
C ILE A 235 7.58 7.19 25.78
N SER A 236 6.86 6.46 26.64
CA SER A 236 7.39 5.48 27.59
C SER A 236 6.55 4.19 27.53
N PRO A 237 7.17 3.00 27.65
CA PRO A 237 6.43 1.74 27.64
C PRO A 237 5.63 1.51 28.94
N PHE A 238 5.96 2.22 30.03
CA PHE A 238 5.38 1.98 31.36
C PHE A 238 4.00 2.60 31.58
N ILE A 239 3.54 3.45 30.65
CA ILE A 239 2.23 4.08 30.75
C ILE A 239 1.25 3.28 29.88
N PRO A 240 0.16 2.74 30.45
CA PRO A 240 -0.77 1.90 29.70
C PRO A 240 -1.47 2.72 28.61
N VAL A 241 -1.65 2.10 27.44
CA VAL A 241 -2.31 2.70 26.29
C VAL A 241 -3.65 2.04 26.07
N TYR A 242 -4.67 2.88 25.88
CA TYR A 242 -6.05 2.46 25.68
C TYR A 242 -6.48 2.75 24.25
N PHE A 243 -7.19 1.80 23.66
CA PHE A 243 -7.73 1.88 22.31
C PHE A 243 -9.21 1.63 22.33
N SER A 244 -9.94 2.36 21.49
CA SER A 244 -11.37 2.14 21.29
C SER A 244 -11.71 1.98 19.82
N MET A 245 -12.56 1.00 19.56
CA MET A 245 -13.27 0.75 18.31
C MET A 245 -14.75 0.53 18.67
N THR A 246 -15.64 0.52 17.68
CA THR A 246 -17.10 0.59 17.88
C THR A 246 -17.63 -0.38 18.95
N SER A 247 -17.12 -1.62 18.98
CA SER A 247 -17.54 -2.70 19.89
C SER A 247 -16.40 -3.31 20.72
N GLU A 248 -15.17 -2.82 20.57
CA GLU A 248 -13.96 -3.41 21.16
C GLU A 248 -13.10 -2.34 21.82
N LEU A 249 -12.54 -2.66 22.98
CA LEU A 249 -11.56 -1.83 23.68
C LEU A 249 -10.31 -2.64 23.96
N HIS A 250 -9.15 -2.11 23.64
CA HIS A 250 -7.87 -2.75 23.96
C HIS A 250 -7.08 -1.94 24.98
N ARG A 251 -6.40 -2.63 25.89
CA ARG A 251 -5.40 -2.05 26.78
C ARG A 251 -4.06 -2.74 26.56
N LEU A 252 -3.01 -1.96 26.31
CA LEU A 252 -1.62 -2.42 26.29
C LEU A 252 -0.91 -1.89 27.53
N SER A 253 -0.28 -2.77 28.31
CA SER A 253 0.48 -2.40 29.50
C SER A 253 1.76 -3.22 29.62
N TYR A 254 2.85 -2.60 30.06
CA TYR A 254 4.14 -3.29 30.24
C TYR A 254 4.58 -3.24 31.71
N ASN A 255 5.01 -4.39 32.23
CA ASN A 255 5.41 -4.54 33.64
C ASN A 255 6.94 -4.65 33.86
N GLY A 256 7.74 -4.49 32.80
CA GLY A 256 9.21 -4.68 32.86
C GLY A 256 9.70 -5.98 32.23
N GLU A 257 8.81 -6.94 31.99
CA GLU A 257 9.15 -8.24 31.40
C GLU A 257 8.18 -8.64 30.27
N VAL A 258 6.90 -8.31 30.45
CA VAL A 258 5.80 -8.74 29.58
C VAL A 258 4.96 -7.55 29.19
N ILE A 259 4.59 -7.47 27.92
CA ILE A 259 3.51 -6.60 27.44
C ILE A 259 2.20 -7.39 27.57
N LYS A 260 1.39 -7.02 28.56
CA LYS A 260 0.04 -7.56 28.74
C LYS A 260 -0.93 -6.85 27.82
N VAL A 261 -1.65 -7.64 27.02
CA VAL A 261 -2.73 -7.18 26.15
C VAL A 261 -4.05 -7.61 26.75
N GLU A 262 -4.98 -6.67 26.88
CA GLU A 262 -6.33 -6.95 27.33
C GLU A 262 -7.34 -6.42 26.33
N ILE A 263 -8.38 -7.21 26.12
CA ILE A 263 -9.42 -7.00 25.13
C ILE A 263 -10.77 -7.08 25.84
N TYR A 264 -11.55 -6.02 25.73
CA TYR A 264 -12.93 -5.97 26.19
C TYR A 264 -13.83 -5.95 24.95
N LEU A 265 -14.55 -7.04 24.70
CA LEU A 265 -15.48 -7.19 23.59
C LEU A 265 -16.92 -7.01 24.10
N ARG A 266 -17.69 -6.11 23.49
CA ARG A 266 -19.04 -5.83 23.96
C ARG A 266 -19.98 -7.03 23.76
N LYS A 267 -20.70 -7.42 24.81
CA LYS A 267 -21.77 -8.42 24.81
C LYS A 267 -22.97 -7.90 24.03
N GLY A 268 -23.52 -8.74 23.17
CA GLY A 268 -24.74 -8.47 22.43
C GLY A 268 -24.60 -8.80 20.94
N ILE A 269 -25.73 -9.07 20.30
CA ILE A 269 -25.78 -9.33 18.86
C ILE A 269 -25.44 -8.01 18.17
N LEU A 270 -24.19 -7.85 17.72
CA LEU A 270 -23.92 -6.95 16.60
C LEU A 270 -24.98 -7.25 15.56
N ASN A 271 -25.71 -6.25 15.07
CA ASN A 271 -26.68 -6.50 14.01
C ASN A 271 -25.90 -6.95 12.76
N THR A 272 -25.66 -8.26 12.67
CA THR A 272 -24.94 -8.93 11.59
C THR A 272 -25.82 -9.06 10.36
N ARG A 273 -27.11 -8.70 10.47
CA ARG A 273 -28.01 -8.64 9.33
C ARG A 273 -27.40 -7.67 8.32
N PRO A 274 -27.10 -8.16 7.11
CA PRO A 274 -26.59 -7.30 6.07
C PRO A 274 -27.60 -6.17 5.80
N PHE A 275 -27.11 -4.93 5.73
CA PHE A 275 -27.93 -3.83 5.24
C PHE A 275 -27.92 -3.87 3.72
N ASN A 276 -29.05 -4.26 3.12
CA ASN A 276 -29.20 -4.26 1.67
C ASN A 276 -29.58 -2.86 1.22
N TYR A 277 -28.77 -2.30 0.34
CA TYR A 277 -29.00 -1.03 -0.31
C TYR A 277 -29.27 -1.27 -1.78
N GLU A 278 -30.33 -0.64 -2.28
CA GLU A 278 -30.73 -0.71 -3.68
C GLU A 278 -30.66 0.67 -4.28
N CYS A 279 -30.02 0.80 -5.44
CA CYS A 279 -29.99 2.05 -6.18
C CYS A 279 -29.98 1.80 -7.68
N LEU A 280 -30.39 2.80 -8.45
CA LEU A 280 -30.21 2.83 -9.89
C LEU A 280 -28.93 3.60 -10.19
N VAL A 281 -27.99 2.96 -10.87
CA VAL A 281 -26.72 3.57 -11.30
C VAL A 281 -26.68 3.54 -12.82
N TRP A 282 -26.25 4.64 -13.44
CA TRP A 282 -25.93 4.68 -14.86
C TRP A 282 -24.40 4.73 -15.01
N PRO A 283 -23.74 3.59 -15.29
CA PRO A 283 -22.31 3.57 -15.54
C PRO A 283 -21.98 4.30 -16.84
N LYS A 284 -20.82 4.99 -16.89
CA LYS A 284 -20.37 5.74 -18.08
C LYS A 284 -20.40 4.93 -19.40
N LEU A 285 -20.13 3.62 -19.31
CA LEU A 285 -20.04 2.71 -20.45
C LEU A 285 -21.20 1.69 -20.47
N GLY A 286 -22.29 1.95 -19.74
CA GLY A 286 -23.46 1.07 -19.69
C GLY A 286 -24.63 1.58 -20.53
N ASP A 287 -25.53 0.68 -20.88
CA ASP A 287 -26.68 0.93 -21.78
C ASP A 287 -27.87 1.64 -21.11
N GLY A 288 -27.69 2.20 -19.90
CA GLY A 288 -28.74 2.94 -19.16
C GLY A 288 -28.64 2.83 -17.64
N TYR A 289 -29.72 3.21 -16.96
CA TYR A 289 -29.87 2.98 -15.52
C TYR A 289 -30.06 1.50 -15.23
N THR A 290 -29.14 0.95 -14.44
CA THR A 290 -29.17 -0.45 -14.01
C THR A 290 -29.36 -0.51 -12.50
N GLN A 291 -30.27 -1.38 -12.06
CA GLN A 291 -30.40 -1.67 -10.63
C GLN A 291 -29.11 -2.31 -10.11
N VAL A 292 -28.60 -1.75 -9.02
CA VAL A 292 -27.49 -2.26 -8.23
C VAL A 292 -28.03 -2.57 -6.84
N ILE A 293 -27.86 -3.81 -6.43
CA ILE A 293 -28.15 -4.26 -5.07
C ILE A 293 -26.80 -4.51 -4.41
N THR A 294 -26.53 -3.85 -3.30
CA THR A 294 -25.30 -4.04 -2.52
C THR A 294 -25.65 -4.35 -1.09
N SER A 295 -24.98 -5.36 -0.54
CA SER A 295 -25.22 -5.83 0.81
C SER A 295 -24.05 -5.43 1.72
N PHE A 296 -24.28 -4.46 2.60
CA PHE A 296 -23.29 -4.00 3.56
C PHE A 296 -23.32 -4.91 4.79
N ARG A 297 -22.28 -5.72 4.95
CA ARG A 297 -22.10 -6.60 6.10
C ARG A 297 -21.17 -5.93 7.09
N VAL A 298 -21.49 -6.01 8.38
CA VAL A 298 -20.51 -5.69 9.43
C VAL A 298 -19.34 -6.65 9.25
N PRO A 299 -18.10 -6.17 9.03
CA PRO A 299 -16.95 -7.05 8.98
C PRO A 299 -16.89 -7.85 10.27
N GLY A 300 -16.79 -9.18 10.19
CA GLY A 300 -16.59 -10.01 11.37
C GLY A 300 -15.22 -9.73 11.98
N VAL A 301 -15.15 -8.74 12.87
CA VAL A 301 -13.95 -8.34 13.61
C VAL A 301 -13.46 -9.51 14.50
N GLU A 302 -14.40 -10.36 14.92
CA GLU A 302 -14.19 -11.65 15.59
C GLU A 302 -13.26 -12.63 14.84
N LYS A 303 -12.93 -12.39 13.56
CA LYS A 303 -12.03 -13.25 12.77
C LYS A 303 -10.56 -12.83 12.81
N LEU A 304 -10.20 -11.74 13.49
CA LEU A 304 -8.81 -11.29 13.61
C LEU A 304 -8.18 -11.83 14.90
N SER A 305 -7.23 -12.76 14.77
CA SER A 305 -6.42 -13.21 15.90
C SER A 305 -5.42 -12.11 16.29
N TRP A 306 -5.83 -11.23 17.21
CA TRP A 306 -4.97 -10.16 17.74
C TRP A 306 -3.68 -10.70 18.34
N ASN A 307 -3.76 -11.84 19.03
CA ASN A 307 -2.60 -12.56 19.54
C ASN A 307 -1.62 -12.88 18.41
N SER A 308 -2.07 -13.50 17.32
CA SER A 308 -1.20 -13.85 16.19
C SER A 308 -0.56 -12.61 15.53
N MET A 309 -1.30 -11.51 15.41
CA MET A 309 -0.75 -10.26 14.85
C MET A 309 0.29 -9.64 15.79
N ASP A 310 0.03 -9.61 17.10
CA ASP A 310 0.95 -9.06 18.08
C ASP A 310 2.22 -9.93 18.21
N MET A 311 2.10 -11.26 18.12
CA MET A 311 3.24 -12.18 18.06
C MET A 311 4.06 -12.01 16.77
N MET A 312 3.41 -11.74 15.64
CA MET A 312 4.10 -11.38 14.38
C MET A 312 4.88 -10.08 14.53
N VAL A 313 4.29 -9.04 15.16
CA VAL A 313 4.99 -7.78 15.42
C VAL A 313 6.22 -8.01 16.30
N ALA A 314 6.09 -8.86 17.31
CA ALA A 314 7.18 -9.24 18.19
C ALA A 314 8.25 -10.12 17.50
N GLY A 315 8.00 -10.67 16.31
CA GLY A 315 8.93 -11.56 15.60
C GLY A 315 8.84 -13.04 16.04
N TYR A 316 7.87 -13.40 16.87
CA TYR A 316 7.63 -14.79 17.29
C TYR A 316 6.85 -15.61 16.27
N MET A 317 6.12 -14.95 15.37
CA MET A 317 5.43 -15.59 14.26
C MET A 317 5.97 -15.10 12.94
N GLN A 318 6.06 -16.00 11.95
CA GLN A 318 6.41 -15.59 10.61
C GLN A 318 5.36 -14.64 10.03
N PRO A 319 5.78 -13.59 9.31
CA PRO A 319 4.85 -12.74 8.59
C PRO A 319 4.12 -13.60 7.54
N PHE A 320 2.86 -13.26 7.24
CA PHE A 320 2.05 -13.83 6.14
C PHE A 320 1.24 -15.12 6.39
N ASN A 321 0.61 -15.28 7.55
CA ASN A 321 -0.56 -16.15 7.61
C ASN A 321 -1.72 -15.52 6.79
N VAL A 322 -2.32 -16.30 5.86
CA VAL A 322 -3.40 -15.93 4.91
C VAL A 322 -4.61 -15.25 5.56
N SER A 323 -4.80 -15.47 6.87
CA SER A 323 -5.83 -14.85 7.71
C SER A 323 -5.67 -13.33 7.88
N SER A 324 -4.44 -12.81 7.77
CA SER A 324 -4.15 -11.39 7.94
C SER A 324 -4.55 -10.61 6.68
N ARG A 325 -5.60 -9.78 6.78
CA ARG A 325 -6.12 -8.95 5.69
C ARG A 325 -5.21 -7.74 5.45
N PHE A 326 -4.11 -7.93 4.76
CA PHE A 326 -3.25 -6.83 4.32
C PHE A 326 -3.77 -6.18 3.03
N TRP A 327 -3.48 -4.88 2.85
CA TRP A 327 -3.60 -4.23 1.56
C TRP A 327 -2.64 -4.88 0.58
N ARG A 328 -3.16 -5.28 -0.58
CA ARG A 328 -2.38 -5.90 -1.65
C ARG A 328 -2.52 -5.05 -2.89
N THR A 329 -1.41 -4.87 -3.58
CA THR A 329 -1.37 -4.28 -4.91
C THR A 329 -0.64 -5.26 -5.82
N ARG A 330 -1.00 -5.26 -7.09
CA ARG A 330 -0.45 -6.14 -8.11
C ARG A 330 0.15 -5.27 -9.19
N PHE A 331 1.41 -5.55 -9.53
CA PHE A 331 2.10 -4.87 -10.62
C PHE A 331 2.42 -5.87 -11.73
N LEU A 332 2.28 -5.40 -12.97
CA LEU A 332 2.52 -6.10 -14.20
C LEU A 332 3.72 -5.48 -14.88
N VAL A 333 4.64 -6.32 -15.37
CA VAL A 333 5.73 -5.86 -16.23
C VAL A 333 5.32 -6.18 -17.66
N ILE A 334 5.10 -5.15 -18.47
CA ILE A 334 4.64 -5.30 -19.85
C ILE A 334 5.62 -4.64 -20.83
N PRO A 335 5.78 -5.19 -22.03
CA PRO A 335 6.57 -4.55 -23.07
C PRO A 335 5.86 -3.27 -23.55
N THR A 336 6.62 -2.23 -23.84
CA THR A 336 6.09 -0.99 -24.41
C THR A 336 5.87 -1.12 -25.92
N GLU A 337 4.93 -0.34 -26.47
CA GLU A 337 4.75 -0.21 -27.92
C GLU A 337 5.95 0.45 -28.61
N GLU A 338 6.64 1.35 -27.91
CA GLU A 338 7.86 1.98 -28.41
C GLU A 338 9.04 1.02 -28.31
N ALA A 339 9.85 0.95 -29.37
CA ALA A 339 11.08 0.17 -29.39
C ALA A 339 12.05 0.69 -28.31
N PRO A 340 12.82 -0.21 -27.66
CA PRO A 340 13.77 0.18 -26.64
C PRO A 340 14.92 1.03 -27.22
N ALA A 341 15.61 1.77 -26.35
CA ALA A 341 16.82 2.48 -26.76
C ALA A 341 17.88 1.46 -27.23
N PRO A 342 18.58 1.70 -28.35
CA PRO A 342 19.53 0.74 -28.88
C PRO A 342 20.68 0.52 -27.89
N ILE A 343 20.84 -0.73 -27.45
CA ILE A 343 21.95 -1.17 -26.61
C ILE A 343 22.86 -2.04 -27.47
N HIS A 344 24.17 -1.83 -27.33
CA HIS A 344 25.17 -2.65 -28.00
C HIS A 344 25.73 -3.65 -26.98
N GLY A 345 25.86 -4.90 -27.40
CA GLY A 345 26.48 -5.96 -26.62
C GLY A 345 27.98 -5.73 -26.46
N SER A 346 28.62 -6.57 -25.64
CA SER A 346 30.05 -6.51 -25.34
C SER A 346 30.96 -6.55 -26.58
N ASN A 347 30.46 -7.14 -27.67
CA ASN A 347 31.16 -7.30 -28.95
C ASN A 347 30.89 -6.13 -29.92
N GLY A 348 30.14 -5.11 -29.51
CA GLY A 348 29.72 -4.00 -30.37
C GLY A 348 28.52 -4.31 -31.27
N GLU A 349 28.00 -5.54 -31.24
CA GLU A 349 26.78 -5.95 -31.94
C GLU A 349 25.55 -5.27 -31.33
N ARG A 350 24.65 -4.77 -32.17
CA ARG A 350 23.39 -4.18 -31.71
C ARG A 350 22.45 -5.30 -31.28
N LEU A 351 22.04 -5.28 -30.01
CA LEU A 351 21.06 -6.23 -29.49
C LEU A 351 19.71 -6.00 -30.16
N ASN A 352 18.98 -7.09 -30.39
CA ASN A 352 17.61 -7.01 -30.86
C ASN A 352 16.68 -6.48 -29.75
N ASP A 353 15.49 -6.02 -30.11
CA ASP A 353 14.58 -5.39 -29.15
C ASP A 353 14.15 -6.34 -28.01
N GLU A 354 14.05 -7.65 -28.27
CA GLU A 354 13.70 -8.65 -27.25
C GLU A 354 14.87 -8.95 -26.30
N GLU A 355 16.11 -9.03 -26.80
CA GLU A 355 17.32 -9.17 -26.00
C GLU A 355 17.50 -7.96 -25.07
N ILE A 356 17.17 -6.76 -25.56
CA ILE A 356 17.17 -5.55 -24.73
C ILE A 356 16.11 -5.65 -23.64
N ARG A 357 14.90 -6.14 -23.96
CA ARG A 357 13.84 -6.36 -22.97
C ARG A 357 14.24 -7.41 -21.92
N LEU A 358 14.83 -8.53 -22.33
CA LEU A 358 15.33 -9.57 -21.42
C LEU A 358 16.39 -9.01 -20.46
N ALA A 359 17.35 -8.21 -20.97
CA ALA A 359 18.31 -7.51 -20.12
C ALA A 359 17.64 -6.52 -19.14
N GLY A 360 16.50 -5.94 -19.51
CA GLY A 360 15.67 -5.13 -18.63
C GLY A 360 14.98 -5.93 -17.51
N ILE A 361 14.58 -7.18 -17.79
CA ILE A 361 14.04 -8.12 -16.79
C ILE A 361 15.11 -8.55 -15.80
N ASP A 362 16.33 -8.85 -16.27
CA ASP A 362 17.47 -9.11 -15.38
C ASP A 362 17.80 -7.88 -14.51
N LYS A 363 17.70 -6.69 -15.10
CA LYS A 363 17.87 -5.45 -14.32
C LYS A 363 16.81 -5.30 -13.24
N LEU A 364 15.58 -5.75 -13.49
CA LEU A 364 14.52 -5.75 -12.49
C LEU A 364 14.80 -6.76 -11.38
N ALA A 365 15.29 -7.96 -11.71
CA ALA A 365 15.74 -8.95 -10.73
C ALA A 365 16.81 -8.37 -9.80
N ASP A 366 17.81 -7.67 -10.34
CA ASP A 366 18.82 -6.97 -9.55
C ASP A 366 18.21 -5.94 -8.59
N LEU A 367 17.24 -5.17 -9.07
CA LEU A 367 16.56 -4.15 -8.26
C LEU A 367 15.73 -4.79 -7.14
N PHE A 368 15.11 -5.95 -7.38
CA PHE A 368 14.44 -6.74 -6.36
C PHE A 368 15.42 -7.32 -5.35
N GLY A 369 16.55 -7.85 -5.80
CA GLY A 369 17.63 -8.32 -4.93
C GLY A 369 18.14 -7.22 -4.00
N LYS A 370 18.32 -5.99 -4.51
CA LYS A 370 18.75 -4.83 -3.72
C LYS A 370 17.70 -4.33 -2.72
N ALA A 371 16.42 -4.47 -3.05
CA ALA A 371 15.31 -4.07 -2.20
C ALA A 371 14.91 -5.15 -1.18
N ARG A 372 15.47 -6.37 -1.30
CA ARG A 372 15.15 -7.48 -0.41
C ARG A 372 15.57 -7.15 1.01
N TRP A 373 14.62 -7.25 1.92
CA TRP A 373 14.92 -7.15 3.34
C TRP A 373 15.68 -8.40 3.78
N ILE A 374 16.81 -8.19 4.45
CA ILE A 374 17.67 -9.25 4.99
C ILE A 374 17.61 -9.14 6.51
N LEU A 375 17.43 -10.29 7.16
CA LEU A 375 17.36 -10.37 8.62
C LEU A 375 18.67 -9.86 9.25
N PRO A 376 18.60 -9.11 10.36
CA PRO A 376 19.79 -8.70 11.09
C PRO A 376 20.64 -9.91 11.54
N GLY A 377 21.84 -10.05 10.98
CA GLY A 377 22.76 -11.17 11.27
C GLY A 377 22.88 -12.19 10.13
N GLU A 378 21.98 -12.15 9.15
CA GLU A 378 22.12 -12.94 7.93
C GLU A 378 22.96 -12.22 6.89
N LYS A 379 23.78 -12.97 6.18
CA LYS A 379 24.63 -12.43 5.12
C LYS A 379 23.79 -12.23 3.84
N PRO A 380 23.97 -11.12 3.10
CA PRO A 380 23.27 -10.90 1.83
C PRO A 380 23.44 -12.04 0.83
N GLU A 381 24.56 -12.76 0.86
CA GLU A 381 24.83 -13.92 0.01
C GLU A 381 23.87 -15.10 0.19
N ALA A 382 23.13 -15.17 1.31
CA ALA A 382 22.13 -16.21 1.53
C ALA A 382 20.90 -16.04 0.61
N TYR A 383 20.69 -14.85 0.05
CA TYR A 383 19.50 -14.53 -0.73
C TYR A 383 19.88 -13.95 -2.10
N PRO A 384 20.17 -14.80 -3.09
CA PRO A 384 20.47 -14.33 -4.43
C PRO A 384 19.26 -13.59 -5.02
N PRO A 385 19.48 -12.65 -5.97
CA PRO A 385 18.41 -12.06 -6.75
C PRO A 385 17.54 -13.14 -7.41
N PRO A 386 16.23 -12.90 -7.57
CA PRO A 386 15.37 -13.83 -8.29
C PRO A 386 15.89 -14.03 -9.72
N ARG A 387 15.84 -15.25 -10.23
CA ARG A 387 16.16 -15.55 -11.62
C ARG A 387 14.87 -15.71 -12.41
N PHE A 388 14.84 -15.11 -13.59
CA PHE A 388 13.72 -15.27 -14.52
C PHE A 388 14.13 -16.23 -15.62
N LEU A 389 13.33 -17.26 -15.85
CA LEU A 389 13.49 -18.16 -16.98
C LEU A 389 12.71 -17.61 -18.17
N PRO A 390 13.35 -17.31 -19.31
CA PRO A 390 12.65 -16.88 -20.50
C PRO A 390 11.90 -18.05 -21.13
N THR A 391 10.66 -17.81 -21.55
CA THR A 391 9.88 -18.75 -22.35
C THR A 391 9.04 -17.96 -23.36
N TYR A 392 8.77 -18.58 -24.51
CA TYR A 392 7.87 -18.06 -25.53
C TYR A 392 6.42 -18.57 -25.34
N LEU A 393 6.22 -19.49 -24.40
CA LEU A 393 4.94 -20.11 -24.12
C LEU A 393 4.11 -19.27 -23.14
N GLY A 394 2.78 -19.40 -23.25
CA GLY A 394 1.85 -18.79 -22.30
C GLY A 394 1.96 -19.41 -20.89
N PRO A 395 1.38 -18.76 -19.86
CA PRO A 395 1.54 -19.18 -18.47
C PRO A 395 1.08 -20.60 -18.13
N ALA A 396 0.07 -21.12 -18.83
CA ALA A 396 -0.39 -22.49 -18.65
C ALA A 396 0.48 -23.50 -19.43
N ALA A 397 0.84 -23.15 -20.66
CA ALA A 397 1.61 -24.00 -21.56
C ALA A 397 3.06 -24.20 -21.11
N CYS A 398 3.69 -23.18 -20.52
CA CYS A 398 5.08 -23.29 -20.07
C CYS A 398 5.29 -24.29 -18.93
N LEU A 399 4.23 -24.66 -18.19
CA LEU A 399 4.30 -25.68 -17.14
C LEU A 399 4.31 -27.11 -17.69
N LEU A 400 3.91 -27.30 -18.96
CA LEU A 400 3.91 -28.58 -19.65
C LEU A 400 5.18 -28.77 -20.51
N ASP A 401 6.06 -27.76 -20.56
CA ASP A 401 7.30 -27.82 -21.31
C ASP A 401 8.42 -28.42 -20.45
N ASP A 402 8.76 -29.67 -20.77
CA ASP A 402 9.81 -30.44 -20.08
C ASP A 402 11.14 -29.69 -20.02
N THR A 403 11.45 -28.86 -21.04
CA THR A 403 12.72 -28.12 -21.09
C THR A 403 12.77 -27.00 -20.04
N VAL A 404 11.67 -26.26 -19.88
CA VAL A 404 11.55 -25.19 -18.88
C VAL A 404 11.51 -25.78 -17.47
N VAL A 405 10.79 -26.89 -17.29
CA VAL A 405 10.71 -27.59 -15.99
C VAL A 405 12.08 -28.15 -15.60
N ALA A 406 12.82 -28.77 -16.51
CA ALA A 406 14.17 -29.28 -16.25
C ALA A 406 15.16 -28.16 -15.88
N GLN A 407 15.11 -27.00 -16.57
CA GLN A 407 15.92 -25.83 -16.21
C GLN A 407 15.57 -25.29 -14.81
N LEU A 408 14.28 -25.30 -14.45
CA LEU A 408 13.83 -24.89 -13.12
C LEU A 408 14.35 -25.84 -12.04
N GLU A 409 14.29 -27.15 -12.29
CA GLU A 409 14.86 -28.18 -11.40
C GLU A 409 16.37 -28.03 -11.25
N GLU A 410 17.10 -27.76 -12.34
CA GLU A 410 18.53 -27.51 -12.30
C GLU A 410 18.88 -26.27 -11.46
N ILE A 411 18.14 -25.17 -11.63
CA ILE A 411 18.32 -23.96 -10.82
C ILE A 411 18.06 -24.24 -9.34
N HIS A 412 17.02 -25.02 -9.03
CA HIS A 412 16.72 -25.44 -7.66
C HIS A 412 17.81 -26.36 -7.09
N ALA A 413 18.38 -27.25 -7.90
CA ALA A 413 19.45 -28.17 -7.50
C ALA A 413 20.80 -27.46 -7.29
N LEU A 414 21.13 -26.45 -8.10
CA LEU A 414 22.39 -25.70 -8.02
C LEU A 414 22.45 -24.77 -6.80
N GLY A 415 21.31 -24.33 -6.28
CA GLY A 415 21.23 -23.41 -5.14
C GLY A 415 21.89 -22.04 -5.40
N PRO A 416 22.01 -21.18 -4.36
CA PRO A 416 22.65 -19.87 -4.49
C PRO A 416 24.13 -19.98 -4.87
N LEU A 417 24.56 -19.28 -5.93
CA LEU A 417 25.98 -19.24 -6.36
C LEU A 417 26.89 -18.79 -5.21
N LYS A 418 27.81 -19.67 -4.77
CA LYS A 418 28.79 -19.42 -3.70
C LYS A 418 30.03 -18.65 -4.22
N LYS A 419 30.51 -17.63 -3.50
CA LYS A 419 31.79 -16.91 -3.76
C LYS A 419 33.02 -17.79 -3.47
N LYS A 420 34.17 -17.49 -4.13
CA LYS A 420 35.46 -18.20 -3.97
C LYS A 420 35.98 -18.16 -2.53
N LYS A 421 36.62 -19.25 -2.11
CA LYS A 421 36.82 -19.63 -0.69
C LYS A 421 37.97 -18.93 0.06
N ASN A 422 38.81 -18.09 -0.58
CA ASN A 422 40.03 -17.56 0.05
C ASN A 422 40.30 -16.07 -0.30
N SER A 423 39.86 -15.11 0.52
CA SER A 423 40.37 -13.72 0.48
C SER A 423 40.41 -13.11 1.88
N GLU A 424 41.59 -13.10 2.51
CA GLU A 424 41.86 -12.60 3.88
C GLU A 424 42.65 -11.27 3.88
N LYS A 425 42.21 -10.23 3.16
CA LYS A 425 42.91 -8.91 3.16
C LYS A 425 42.01 -7.81 3.74
N VAL A 426 42.58 -6.92 4.57
CA VAL A 426 41.90 -5.81 5.28
C VAL A 426 42.55 -4.47 4.86
N PHE A 427 41.76 -3.49 4.40
CA PHE A 427 42.24 -2.25 3.76
C PHE A 427 43.01 -1.33 4.71
N GLN A 428 42.58 -1.27 5.97
CA GLN A 428 43.14 -0.35 6.97
C GLN A 428 44.60 -0.63 7.36
N GLU A 429 45.14 -1.79 7.03
CA GLU A 429 46.51 -2.19 7.41
C GLU A 429 47.56 -1.88 6.32
N TYR A 430 47.14 -1.35 5.16
CA TYR A 430 48.04 -1.10 4.04
C TYR A 430 48.51 0.37 3.95
N SER A 431 49.81 0.57 3.69
CA SER A 431 50.36 1.89 3.36
C SER A 431 50.00 2.31 1.93
N LEU A 432 49.92 3.62 1.66
CA LEU A 432 49.61 4.19 0.33
C LEU A 432 50.52 3.65 -0.79
N GLN A 433 51.79 3.37 -0.48
CA GLN A 433 52.76 2.79 -1.42
C GLN A 433 52.46 1.32 -1.72
N SER A 434 51.95 0.57 -0.74
CA SER A 434 51.57 -0.84 -0.89
C SER A 434 50.27 -0.98 -1.69
N ILE A 435 49.32 -0.06 -1.48
CA ILE A 435 48.08 0.04 -2.26
C ILE A 435 48.40 0.38 -3.72
N ALA A 436 49.31 1.33 -3.97
CA ALA A 436 49.72 1.70 -5.32
C ALA A 436 50.44 0.55 -6.06
N LYS A 437 51.18 -0.30 -5.34
CA LYS A 437 51.80 -1.51 -5.90
C LYS A 437 50.74 -2.56 -6.25
N ALA A 438 49.79 -2.83 -5.34
CA ALA A 438 48.68 -3.76 -5.58
C ALA A 438 47.74 -3.30 -6.71
N MET A 439 47.59 -1.99 -6.91
CA MET A 439 46.85 -1.45 -8.05
C MET A 439 47.53 -1.72 -9.40
N ARG A 440 48.84 -2.00 -9.43
CA ARG A 440 49.66 -2.20 -10.65
C ARG A 440 50.08 -3.65 -10.87
N GLU A 441 49.62 -4.59 -10.04
CA GLU A 441 49.82 -6.03 -10.24
C GLU A 441 48.97 -6.56 -11.42
N GLU A 442 49.25 -7.76 -11.94
CA GLU A 442 48.57 -8.28 -13.14
C GLU A 442 47.04 -8.39 -13.00
N ASP A 443 46.55 -8.58 -11.76
CA ASP A 443 45.12 -8.57 -11.41
C ASP A 443 44.65 -7.23 -10.79
N GLY A 444 45.44 -6.16 -10.90
CA GLY A 444 45.20 -4.85 -10.30
C GLY A 444 44.11 -4.00 -10.97
N VAL A 445 44.12 -2.70 -10.72
CA VAL A 445 43.18 -1.76 -11.36
C VAL A 445 43.61 -1.60 -12.83
N PRO A 446 42.70 -1.70 -13.82
CA PRO A 446 43.06 -1.51 -15.21
C PRO A 446 43.38 -0.03 -15.49
N ILE A 447 44.66 0.31 -15.41
CA ILE A 447 45.23 1.61 -15.76
C ILE A 447 45.52 1.59 -17.26
N LYS A 448 44.84 2.46 -18.01
CA LYS A 448 44.92 2.54 -19.48
C LYS A 448 44.75 3.99 -19.92
N ASP A 449 45.09 4.27 -21.16
CA ASP A 449 44.90 5.60 -21.74
C ASP A 449 43.43 5.80 -22.12
N TYR A 450 42.71 6.66 -21.41
CA TYR A 450 41.31 6.97 -21.71
C TYR A 450 41.21 8.20 -22.61
N LYS A 451 40.37 8.13 -23.64
CA LYS A 451 40.02 9.31 -24.46
C LYS A 451 38.65 9.81 -24.06
N TRP A 452 38.57 11.08 -23.65
CA TRP A 452 37.32 11.70 -23.23
C TRP A 452 37.24 13.12 -23.79
N HIS A 453 36.11 13.47 -24.43
CA HIS A 453 35.90 14.76 -25.12
C HIS A 453 37.06 15.21 -26.04
N GLY A 454 37.68 14.27 -26.76
CA GLY A 454 38.75 14.58 -27.73
C GLY A 454 40.14 14.79 -27.15
N SER A 455 40.32 14.72 -25.82
CA SER A 455 41.64 14.69 -25.18
C SER A 455 41.99 13.28 -24.69
N VAL A 456 43.27 12.91 -24.80
CA VAL A 456 43.80 11.62 -24.33
C VAL A 456 44.39 11.83 -22.94
N TYR A 457 43.97 11.03 -21.98
CA TYR A 457 44.46 11.03 -20.60
C TYR A 457 45.26 9.75 -20.38
N PRO A 458 46.59 9.79 -20.52
CA PRO A 458 47.41 8.62 -20.36
C PRO A 458 47.49 8.17 -18.90
N ASP A 459 47.67 6.86 -18.67
CA ASP A 459 47.80 6.23 -17.35
C ASP A 459 46.66 6.54 -16.35
N SER A 460 45.42 6.59 -16.86
CA SER A 460 44.25 6.94 -16.04
C SER A 460 43.38 5.71 -15.74
N PHE A 461 42.52 5.82 -14.72
CA PHE A 461 41.54 4.80 -14.35
C PHE A 461 40.22 5.46 -14.00
N THR A 462 39.10 4.75 -14.20
CA THR A 462 37.78 5.29 -13.83
C THR A 462 37.45 4.96 -12.38
N GLY A 463 36.69 5.84 -11.71
CA GLY A 463 36.26 5.62 -10.33
C GLY A 463 35.44 4.33 -10.14
N ALA A 464 34.75 3.86 -11.19
CA ALA A 464 34.04 2.59 -11.18
C ALA A 464 35.01 1.39 -11.09
N ASN A 465 36.12 1.42 -11.82
CA ASN A 465 37.09 0.32 -11.83
C ASN A 465 37.82 0.20 -10.50
N VAL A 466 38.15 1.33 -9.86
CA VAL A 466 38.73 1.34 -8.51
C VAL A 466 37.73 0.86 -7.46
N THR A 467 36.46 1.23 -7.58
CA THR A 467 35.42 0.80 -6.63
C THR A 467 35.19 -0.71 -6.73
N SER A 468 35.14 -1.26 -7.94
CA SER A 468 35.02 -2.70 -8.18
C SER A 468 36.25 -3.49 -7.69
N TRP A 469 37.46 -2.92 -7.83
CA TRP A 469 38.69 -3.53 -7.31
C TRP A 469 38.74 -3.49 -5.78
N LEU A 470 38.37 -2.37 -5.14
CA LEU A 470 38.35 -2.22 -3.68
C LEU A 470 37.38 -3.19 -2.99
N VAL A 471 36.19 -3.38 -3.56
CA VAL A 471 35.16 -4.32 -3.05
C VAL A 471 35.57 -5.78 -3.25
N ARG A 472 36.47 -6.06 -4.21
CA ARG A 472 36.97 -7.40 -4.51
C ARG A 472 38.15 -7.79 -3.61
N GLU A 473 39.07 -6.86 -3.34
CA GLU A 473 40.32 -7.14 -2.63
C GLU A 473 40.26 -6.96 -1.11
N PHE A 474 39.35 -6.13 -0.57
CA PHE A 474 39.38 -5.80 0.86
C PHE A 474 38.05 -6.11 1.57
N SER A 475 38.16 -6.82 2.70
CA SER A 475 37.03 -7.39 3.46
C SER A 475 36.26 -6.40 4.34
N ASP A 476 36.81 -5.20 4.57
CA ASP A 476 36.30 -4.16 5.47
C ASP A 476 35.54 -3.02 4.78
N ILE A 477 35.44 -3.01 3.44
CA ILE A 477 34.72 -1.99 2.67
C ILE A 477 33.52 -2.63 1.97
N SER A 478 32.31 -2.40 2.49
CA SER A 478 31.13 -3.21 2.15
C SER A 478 29.90 -2.49 1.56
N THR A 479 29.83 -1.16 1.36
CA THR A 479 28.92 -0.45 0.38
C THR A 479 28.83 1.07 0.58
N ARG A 480 28.48 1.82 -0.48
CA ARG A 480 28.16 3.28 -0.48
C ARG A 480 26.75 3.56 0.06
N GLU A 481 25.96 2.50 0.21
CA GLU A 481 24.55 2.46 0.57
C GLU A 481 24.25 2.53 2.09
N GLN A 482 25.24 2.37 2.96
CA GLN A 482 25.05 2.46 4.43
C GLN A 482 24.50 3.82 4.92
N ALA A 483 24.58 4.88 4.10
CA ALA A 483 24.07 6.21 4.42
C ALA A 483 22.55 6.42 4.18
N LEU A 484 21.87 5.52 3.46
CA LEU A 484 20.45 5.69 3.08
C LEU A 484 19.47 4.91 3.96
N GLN A 485 19.96 4.14 4.94
CA GLN A 485 19.17 3.21 5.75
C GLN A 485 18.46 3.87 6.96
N TRP A 486 18.24 5.19 6.94
CA TRP A 486 17.77 5.98 8.10
C TRP A 486 16.34 6.53 8.03
N ILE A 487 15.51 6.11 7.07
CA ILE A 487 14.16 6.65 6.93
C ILE A 487 13.13 5.52 6.89
N SER A 488 12.22 5.55 7.87
CA SER A 488 11.03 4.70 8.00
C SER A 488 10.33 4.43 6.67
N THR A 489 9.89 3.18 6.47
CA THR A 489 9.00 2.71 5.41
C THR A 489 7.63 3.39 5.53
N SER A 490 7.54 4.61 5.03
CA SER A 490 6.27 5.25 4.71
C SER A 490 5.75 4.69 3.39
N ALA A 491 4.44 4.81 3.11
CA ALA A 491 3.89 4.53 1.78
C ALA A 491 4.69 5.23 0.67
N ARG A 492 5.28 6.41 0.97
CA ARG A 492 6.19 7.14 0.10
C ARG A 492 7.49 6.41 -0.24
N CYS A 493 8.02 5.58 0.67
CA CYS A 493 9.19 4.75 0.39
C CYS A 493 8.84 3.65 -0.63
N LEU A 494 7.69 3.00 -0.47
CA LEU A 494 7.19 2.05 -1.48
C LEU A 494 6.92 2.74 -2.82
N GLU A 495 6.32 3.93 -2.81
CA GLU A 495 6.12 4.73 -4.03
C GLU A 495 7.44 5.10 -4.70
N GLU A 496 8.47 5.50 -3.94
CA GLU A 496 9.77 5.84 -4.51
C GLU A 496 10.51 4.59 -5.03
N LEU A 497 10.40 3.45 -4.34
CA LEU A 497 10.92 2.17 -4.83
C LEU A 497 10.24 1.76 -6.15
N ILE A 498 8.91 1.81 -6.21
CA ILE A 498 8.14 1.52 -7.42
C ILE A 498 8.55 2.48 -8.55
N ARG A 499 8.74 3.76 -8.24
CA ARG A 499 9.20 4.77 -9.20
C ARG A 499 10.61 4.50 -9.69
N GLN A 500 11.50 4.05 -8.80
CA GLN A 500 12.87 3.66 -9.12
C GLN A 500 12.89 2.44 -10.03
N TRP A 501 12.08 1.41 -9.74
CA TRP A 501 11.93 0.22 -10.58
C TRP A 501 11.38 0.59 -11.95
N SER A 502 10.30 1.38 -12.00
CA SER A 502 9.70 1.84 -13.25
C SER A 502 10.71 2.57 -14.14
N ARG A 503 11.48 3.50 -13.58
CA ARG A 503 12.53 4.23 -14.33
C ARG A 503 13.70 3.32 -14.74
N GLY A 504 14.03 2.35 -13.90
CA GLY A 504 15.12 1.41 -14.14
C GLY A 504 14.90 0.56 -15.37
N ILE A 505 13.64 0.19 -15.64
CA ILE A 505 13.25 -0.69 -16.75
C ILE A 505 12.76 0.05 -18.00
N GLU A 506 12.33 1.31 -17.89
CA GLU A 506 11.75 2.10 -19.00
C GLU A 506 12.66 2.19 -20.23
N LYS A 507 13.98 2.35 -20.02
CA LYS A 507 14.97 2.41 -21.12
C LYS A 507 15.13 1.10 -21.90
N TYR A 508 14.70 -0.01 -21.31
CA TYR A 508 14.73 -1.34 -21.92
C TYR A 508 13.40 -1.67 -22.65
N GLY A 509 12.51 -0.71 -22.83
CA GLY A 509 11.22 -0.93 -23.49
C GLY A 509 10.23 -1.74 -22.63
N LEU A 510 10.35 -1.62 -21.31
CA LEU A 510 9.47 -2.27 -20.34
C LEU A 510 8.75 -1.24 -19.48
N ARG A 511 7.56 -1.59 -19.00
CA ARG A 511 6.76 -0.74 -18.13
C ARG A 511 6.18 -1.52 -16.97
N LEU A 512 6.20 -0.91 -15.79
CA LEU A 512 5.52 -1.41 -14.61
C LEU A 512 4.12 -0.78 -14.52
N VAL A 513 3.08 -1.60 -14.53
CA VAL A 513 1.67 -1.16 -14.55
C VAL A 513 0.93 -1.77 -13.37
N GLU A 514 0.18 -0.95 -12.63
CA GLU A 514 -0.69 -1.45 -11.56
C GLU A 514 -1.94 -2.10 -12.17
N GLY A 515 -2.26 -3.32 -11.72
CA GLY A 515 -3.34 -4.15 -12.25
C GLY A 515 -4.29 -4.67 -11.17
N PHE A 516 -5.45 -5.16 -11.60
CA PHE A 516 -6.46 -5.71 -10.70
C PHE A 516 -6.02 -7.08 -10.14
N VAL A 517 -6.27 -7.28 -8.83
CA VAL A 517 -6.00 -8.55 -8.12
C VAL A 517 -7.09 -9.59 -8.40
N ASP A 518 -8.31 -9.13 -8.62
CA ASP A 518 -9.48 -9.97 -8.90
C ASP A 518 -9.94 -9.75 -10.35
N GLN A 519 -10.81 -10.63 -10.81
CA GLN A 519 -11.35 -10.60 -12.17
C GLN A 519 -12.07 -9.29 -12.46
N ILE A 520 -11.82 -8.70 -13.63
CA ILE A 520 -12.45 -7.44 -14.01
C ILE A 520 -13.97 -7.56 -14.23
N VAL A 521 -14.48 -8.73 -14.61
CA VAL A 521 -15.93 -8.97 -14.75
C VAL A 521 -16.66 -8.77 -13.43
N ASP A 522 -16.02 -9.10 -12.30
CA ASP A 522 -16.59 -8.99 -10.95
C ASP A 522 -16.35 -7.60 -10.34
N ILE A 523 -15.81 -6.63 -11.10
CA ILE A 523 -15.44 -5.31 -10.56
C ILE A 523 -16.63 -4.58 -9.94
N ARG A 524 -17.84 -4.84 -10.44
CA ARG A 524 -19.08 -4.22 -9.95
C ARG A 524 -19.38 -4.58 -8.49
N ASP A 525 -18.91 -5.74 -8.03
CA ASP A 525 -19.08 -6.18 -6.64
C ASP A 525 -18.25 -5.34 -5.66
N LYS A 526 -17.17 -4.72 -6.16
CA LYS A 526 -16.28 -3.85 -5.38
C LYS A 526 -16.51 -2.37 -5.64
N ASN A 527 -16.91 -2.02 -6.87
CA ASN A 527 -17.14 -0.65 -7.29
C ASN A 527 -18.38 -0.57 -8.19
N THR A 528 -19.48 -0.07 -7.62
CA THR A 528 -20.77 0.03 -8.30
C THR A 528 -20.80 1.02 -9.47
N PHE A 529 -19.83 1.94 -9.55
CA PHE A 529 -19.70 2.92 -10.62
C PHE A 529 -18.75 2.47 -11.75
N GLN A 530 -18.25 1.23 -11.67
CA GLN A 530 -17.44 0.61 -12.71
C GLN A 530 -18.14 -0.61 -13.26
N CYS A 531 -18.04 -0.78 -14.58
CA CYS A 531 -18.50 -1.97 -15.27
C CYS A 531 -17.62 -2.19 -16.50
N CYS A 532 -17.52 -3.43 -16.94
CA CYS A 532 -16.93 -3.75 -18.22
C CYS A 532 -17.88 -3.32 -19.35
N PHE A 533 -17.30 -2.81 -20.43
CA PHE A 533 -17.99 -2.60 -21.70
C PHE A 533 -18.03 -3.93 -22.48
N PRO A 534 -19.20 -4.42 -22.90
CA PRO A 534 -19.31 -5.64 -23.69
C PRO A 534 -18.90 -5.38 -25.14
N ILE A 535 -17.98 -6.20 -25.67
CA ILE A 535 -17.63 -6.21 -27.10
C ILE A 535 -18.03 -7.58 -27.64
N ARG A 536 -19.18 -7.63 -28.32
CA ARG A 536 -19.70 -8.86 -28.91
C ARG A 536 -19.13 -9.06 -30.30
N LEU A 537 -18.94 -10.32 -30.69
CA LEU A 537 -18.53 -10.69 -32.03
C LEU A 537 -19.77 -10.80 -32.91
N ALA A 538 -19.77 -10.11 -34.06
CA ALA A 538 -20.87 -10.17 -35.03
C ALA A 538 -21.07 -11.59 -35.58
N VAL A 539 -19.96 -12.33 -35.75
CA VAL A 539 -19.93 -13.73 -36.17
C VAL A 539 -19.24 -14.53 -35.07
N PRO A 540 -19.78 -15.69 -34.63
CA PRO A 540 -19.09 -16.52 -33.66
C PRO A 540 -17.77 -17.07 -34.25
N PRO A 541 -16.72 -17.21 -33.43
CA PRO A 541 -15.45 -17.76 -33.87
C PRO A 541 -15.59 -19.24 -34.23
N PRO A 542 -14.83 -19.73 -35.24
CA PRO A 542 -14.84 -21.14 -35.60
C PRO A 542 -14.24 -22.00 -34.48
N VAL A 543 -14.76 -23.22 -34.34
CA VAL A 543 -14.22 -24.19 -33.38
C VAL A 543 -12.91 -24.74 -33.92
N VAL A 544 -11.83 -24.51 -33.19
CA VAL A 544 -10.50 -25.05 -33.50
C VAL A 544 -10.35 -26.40 -32.79
N LYS A 545 -9.99 -27.45 -33.52
CA LYS A 545 -9.78 -28.79 -32.94
C LYS A 545 -8.31 -29.08 -32.61
N ARG A 546 -7.38 -28.46 -33.33
CA ARG A 546 -5.94 -28.62 -33.17
C ARG A 546 -5.26 -27.26 -33.32
N LEU A 547 -4.28 -26.98 -32.46
CA LEU A 547 -3.48 -25.75 -32.54
C LEU A 547 -2.39 -25.89 -33.62
N PRO A 548 -1.96 -24.77 -34.25
CA PRO A 548 -0.82 -24.76 -35.16
C PRO A 548 0.47 -25.27 -34.51
N GLU A 549 1.40 -25.79 -35.32
CA GLU A 549 2.72 -26.21 -34.83
C GLU A 549 3.46 -25.04 -34.16
N GLY A 550 3.90 -25.25 -32.92
CA GLY A 550 4.59 -24.23 -32.11
C GLY A 550 3.71 -23.42 -31.16
N GLU A 551 2.38 -23.58 -31.20
CA GLU A 551 1.48 -23.01 -30.20
C GLU A 551 0.99 -24.07 -29.21
N ALA A 552 1.35 -23.90 -27.95
CA ALA A 552 0.91 -24.77 -26.86
C ALA A 552 -0.19 -24.10 -26.03
N GLY A 553 -1.22 -24.87 -25.65
CA GLY A 553 -2.37 -24.39 -24.87
C GLY A 553 -3.66 -25.13 -25.22
N THR A 554 -4.80 -24.58 -24.78
CA THR A 554 -6.14 -25.11 -25.09
C THR A 554 -6.66 -24.49 -26.39
N THR A 555 -7.42 -25.26 -27.16
CA THR A 555 -8.06 -24.80 -28.40
C THR A 555 -9.23 -23.82 -28.17
N ASP A 556 -9.83 -23.86 -26.98
CA ASP A 556 -10.94 -22.99 -26.61
C ASP A 556 -10.55 -21.52 -26.65
N CYS A 557 -11.39 -20.66 -27.19
CA CYS A 557 -11.13 -19.22 -27.31
C CYS A 557 -9.82 -18.83 -28.02
N TYR A 558 -9.25 -19.74 -28.83
CA TYR A 558 -7.99 -19.53 -29.51
C TYR A 558 -8.07 -18.36 -30.51
N VAL A 559 -9.11 -18.34 -31.33
CA VAL A 559 -9.34 -17.28 -32.33
C VAL A 559 -9.50 -15.92 -31.66
N GLU A 560 -10.27 -15.87 -30.57
CA GLU A 560 -10.44 -14.68 -29.75
C GLU A 560 -9.10 -14.17 -29.18
N SER A 561 -8.22 -15.09 -28.79
CA SER A 561 -6.87 -14.77 -28.31
C SER A 561 -5.99 -14.17 -29.42
N GLN A 562 -6.11 -14.68 -30.66
CA GLN A 562 -5.39 -14.11 -31.82
C GLN A 562 -5.90 -12.70 -32.16
N ILE A 563 -7.21 -12.44 -32.08
CA ILE A 563 -7.74 -11.08 -32.23
C ILE A 563 -7.08 -10.15 -31.21
N LEU A 564 -7.04 -10.53 -29.93
CA LEU A 564 -6.43 -9.70 -28.89
C LEU A 564 -4.93 -9.47 -29.13
N LYS A 565 -4.17 -10.48 -29.58
CA LYS A 565 -2.76 -10.32 -29.95
C LYS A 565 -2.57 -9.30 -31.09
N THR A 566 -3.40 -9.34 -32.13
CA THR A 566 -3.39 -8.36 -33.24
C THR A 566 -3.63 -6.94 -32.76
N PHE A 567 -4.48 -6.76 -31.75
CA PHE A 567 -4.76 -5.48 -31.11
C PHE A 567 -3.79 -5.12 -29.97
N GLY A 568 -2.62 -5.76 -29.88
CA GLY A 568 -1.56 -5.38 -28.94
C GLY A 568 -1.83 -5.76 -27.48
N PHE A 569 -2.71 -6.72 -27.22
CA PHE A 569 -2.90 -7.29 -25.89
C PHE A 569 -1.90 -8.42 -25.62
N VAL A 570 -1.57 -8.57 -24.34
CA VAL A 570 -0.71 -9.63 -23.81
C VAL A 570 -1.46 -10.35 -22.70
N VAL A 571 -1.28 -11.66 -22.58
CA VAL A 571 -1.90 -12.47 -21.52
C VAL A 571 -1.42 -11.95 -20.16
N ASP A 572 -2.39 -11.67 -19.28
CA ASP A 572 -2.13 -11.23 -17.92
C ASP A 572 -2.28 -12.40 -16.92
N VAL A 573 -3.42 -13.09 -16.95
CA VAL A 573 -3.72 -14.25 -16.08
C VAL A 573 -4.57 -15.23 -16.86
N GLU A 574 -4.19 -16.51 -16.85
CA GLU A 574 -4.99 -17.59 -17.42
C GLU A 574 -6.15 -17.99 -16.51
N ALA A 575 -7.27 -18.40 -17.13
CA ALA A 575 -8.36 -19.01 -16.41
C ALA A 575 -7.95 -20.38 -15.83
N GLN A 576 -8.60 -20.76 -14.73
CA GLN A 576 -8.27 -21.99 -14.01
C GLN A 576 -8.46 -23.25 -14.86
N ASP A 577 -9.47 -23.24 -15.71
CA ASP A 577 -9.81 -24.34 -16.63
C ASP A 577 -8.81 -24.53 -17.77
N ARG A 578 -7.84 -23.60 -17.93
CA ARG A 578 -6.76 -23.72 -18.92
C ARG A 578 -5.57 -24.52 -18.43
N TYR A 579 -5.50 -24.77 -17.13
CA TYR A 579 -4.50 -25.64 -16.55
C TYR A 579 -5.00 -27.08 -16.60
N SER A 580 -4.10 -28.03 -16.84
CA SER A 580 -4.40 -29.46 -16.76
C SER A 580 -4.92 -29.81 -15.36
N ASP A 581 -5.82 -30.79 -15.25
CA ASP A 581 -6.35 -31.30 -13.97
C ASP A 581 -5.26 -31.79 -13.01
N GLN A 582 -4.06 -32.06 -13.53
CA GLN A 582 -2.88 -32.44 -12.74
C GLN A 582 -2.18 -31.27 -12.05
N ILE A 583 -2.51 -30.02 -12.41
CA ILE A 583 -1.84 -28.80 -11.95
C ILE A 583 -2.78 -27.99 -11.07
N ASP A 584 -2.50 -27.94 -9.77
CA ASP A 584 -3.19 -27.02 -8.86
C ASP A 584 -2.45 -25.67 -8.80
N VAL A 585 -3.16 -24.60 -9.18
CA VAL A 585 -2.58 -23.26 -9.32
C VAL A 585 -3.03 -22.37 -8.17
N PHE A 586 -2.10 -22.11 -7.25
CA PHE A 586 -2.30 -21.21 -6.12
C PHE A 586 -1.45 -19.94 -6.24
N TYR A 587 -2.09 -18.77 -6.08
CA TYR A 587 -1.37 -17.50 -6.01
C TYR A 587 -1.47 -16.93 -4.60
N SER A 588 -0.33 -16.67 -3.97
CA SER A 588 -0.22 -16.17 -2.59
C SER A 588 -0.94 -14.85 -2.32
N TYR A 589 -1.12 -14.02 -3.35
CA TYR A 589 -1.75 -12.70 -3.23
C TYR A 589 -3.29 -12.71 -3.42
N ARG A 590 -3.87 -13.78 -3.98
CA ARG A 590 -5.30 -13.87 -4.32
C ARG A 590 -6.01 -14.97 -3.53
N ARG A 591 -7.33 -14.90 -3.44
CA ARG A 591 -8.16 -15.86 -2.69
C ARG A 591 -9.08 -16.71 -3.57
N SER A 592 -9.34 -16.28 -4.80
CA SER A 592 -10.21 -16.93 -5.76
C SER A 592 -9.48 -17.11 -7.09
N SER A 593 -9.77 -18.22 -7.77
CA SER A 593 -9.28 -18.48 -9.11
C SER A 593 -9.99 -17.60 -10.14
N TYR A 594 -9.39 -17.49 -11.33
CA TYR A 594 -9.97 -16.76 -12.45
C TYR A 594 -10.84 -17.72 -13.27
N LYS A 595 -12.05 -17.28 -13.61
CA LYS A 595 -12.97 -18.01 -14.50
C LYS A 595 -12.68 -17.70 -15.97
N TYR A 596 -12.25 -16.48 -16.27
CA TYR A 596 -11.97 -16.03 -17.63
C TYR A 596 -10.53 -15.52 -17.75
N THR A 597 -9.83 -15.92 -18.82
CA THR A 597 -8.48 -15.46 -19.11
C THR A 597 -8.52 -13.94 -19.29
N GLN A 598 -7.65 -13.27 -18.54
CA GLN A 598 -7.52 -11.82 -18.52
C GLN A 598 -6.28 -11.41 -19.33
N TRP A 599 -6.44 -10.32 -20.07
CA TRP A 599 -5.46 -9.73 -20.96
C TRP A 599 -5.24 -8.26 -20.61
N VAL A 600 -4.02 -7.77 -20.79
CA VAL A 600 -3.65 -6.37 -20.60
C VAL A 600 -3.10 -5.80 -21.90
N HIS A 601 -3.53 -4.59 -22.28
CA HIS A 601 -2.97 -3.91 -23.45
C HIS A 601 -1.52 -3.44 -23.16
N ARG A 602 -0.61 -3.46 -24.14
CA ARG A 602 0.79 -2.97 -23.99
C ARG A 602 0.92 -1.54 -23.48
N SER A 603 -0.11 -0.71 -23.69
CA SER A 603 -0.19 0.63 -23.07
C SER A 603 -0.35 0.61 -21.54
N GLY A 604 -0.86 -0.47 -20.96
CA GLY A 604 -1.34 -0.61 -19.59
C GLY A 604 -2.74 -0.01 -19.32
N ALA A 605 -3.30 0.73 -20.28
CA ALA A 605 -4.51 1.55 -20.09
C ALA A 605 -5.83 0.75 -20.07
N ALA A 606 -5.81 -0.50 -20.50
CA ALA A 606 -7.01 -1.33 -20.64
C ALA A 606 -6.74 -2.80 -20.32
N PHE A 607 -7.76 -3.44 -19.76
CA PHE A 607 -7.85 -4.88 -19.58
C PHE A 607 -9.02 -5.44 -20.37
N VAL A 608 -8.89 -6.69 -20.83
CA VAL A 608 -9.94 -7.44 -21.50
C VAL A 608 -10.03 -8.84 -20.90
N GLN A 609 -11.25 -9.36 -20.71
CA GLN A 609 -11.50 -10.77 -20.43
C GLN A 609 -12.25 -11.42 -21.58
N VAL A 610 -11.86 -12.66 -21.90
CA VAL A 610 -12.47 -13.45 -22.98
C VAL A 610 -13.59 -14.31 -22.40
N ILE A 611 -14.83 -14.05 -22.82
CA ILE A 611 -16.01 -14.83 -22.40
C ILE A 611 -16.23 -16.02 -23.34
N GLY A 612 -15.87 -15.85 -24.61
CA GLY A 612 -15.99 -16.86 -25.65
C GLY A 612 -17.29 -16.76 -26.45
N GLY A 613 -17.26 -17.31 -27.67
CA GLY A 613 -18.42 -17.36 -28.56
C GLY A 613 -18.90 -15.95 -28.99
N ARG A 614 -20.21 -15.76 -29.14
CA ARG A 614 -20.78 -14.45 -29.56
C ARG A 614 -20.64 -13.35 -28.51
N GLU A 615 -20.54 -13.72 -27.23
CA GLU A 615 -20.37 -12.75 -26.14
C GLU A 615 -19.00 -12.06 -26.20
N GLY A 616 -18.03 -12.67 -26.89
CA GLY A 616 -16.73 -12.08 -27.22
C GLY A 616 -15.96 -11.67 -25.98
N PHE A 617 -15.86 -10.35 -25.77
CA PHE A 617 -14.98 -9.74 -24.79
C PHE A 617 -15.71 -8.86 -23.77
N ARG A 618 -15.05 -8.68 -22.62
CA ARG A 618 -15.39 -7.69 -21.60
C ARG A 618 -14.22 -6.74 -21.42
N PHE A 619 -14.40 -5.49 -21.84
CA PHE A 619 -13.36 -4.47 -21.84
C PHE A 619 -13.47 -3.57 -20.60
N LEU A 620 -12.34 -3.25 -19.95
CA LEU A 620 -12.30 -2.34 -18.82
C LEU A 620 -11.13 -1.35 -18.93
N THR A 621 -11.41 -0.06 -18.75
CA THR A 621 -10.36 0.97 -18.59
C THR A 621 -9.63 0.81 -17.26
N ASN A 622 -8.30 0.77 -17.28
CA ASN A 622 -7.47 0.64 -16.10
C ASN A 622 -7.36 1.96 -15.30
N ARG A 623 -8.37 2.26 -14.47
CA ARG A 623 -8.38 3.45 -13.60
C ARG A 623 -7.37 3.42 -12.45
N LEU A 624 -6.63 2.32 -12.27
CA LEU A 624 -5.53 2.23 -11.28
C LEU A 624 -4.28 2.99 -11.76
N LEU A 625 -4.17 3.26 -13.06
CA LEU A 625 -3.13 4.13 -13.60
C LEU A 625 -3.40 5.59 -13.24
N GLY A 626 -2.75 6.07 -12.18
CA GLY A 626 -2.76 7.48 -11.81
C GLY A 626 -2.17 8.37 -12.92
N PRO A 627 -2.60 9.64 -13.03
CA PRO A 627 -2.17 10.56 -14.09
C PRO A 627 -0.66 10.83 -14.12
N GLY A 628 0.04 10.68 -12.99
CA GLY A 628 1.51 10.80 -12.89
C GLY A 628 2.29 9.50 -13.17
N ARG A 629 1.59 8.38 -13.46
CA ARG A 629 2.18 7.07 -13.79
C ARG A 629 1.96 6.67 -15.25
N LEU A 630 1.31 7.52 -16.04
CA LEU A 630 1.35 7.41 -17.49
C LEU A 630 2.80 7.70 -17.93
N GLY A 631 3.43 6.72 -18.58
CA GLY A 631 4.84 6.82 -18.98
C GLY A 631 5.13 8.02 -19.89
N THR A 632 6.41 8.31 -20.11
CA THR A 632 6.86 9.50 -20.87
C THR A 632 6.71 9.39 -22.39
N SER A 633 6.12 8.29 -22.86
CA SER A 633 5.89 7.96 -24.28
C SER A 633 5.20 9.09 -25.05
N ARG A 634 5.68 9.32 -26.28
CA ARG A 634 5.18 10.41 -27.16
C ARG A 634 3.71 10.22 -27.53
N ASN A 635 3.24 8.97 -27.62
CA ASN A 635 1.85 8.64 -27.97
C ASN A 635 0.85 8.87 -26.82
N ILE A 636 1.36 8.99 -25.59
CA ILE A 636 0.58 9.13 -24.34
C ILE A 636 0.58 10.59 -23.86
N LYS A 637 1.57 11.38 -24.29
CA LYS A 637 1.79 12.75 -23.85
C LYS A 637 0.60 13.65 -24.20
N GLY A 638 -0.05 14.20 -23.17
CA GLY A 638 -1.18 15.13 -23.31
C GLY A 638 -2.56 14.48 -23.48
N LYS A 639 -2.65 13.15 -23.56
CA LYS A 639 -3.92 12.42 -23.60
C LYS A 639 -4.32 11.98 -22.19
N THR A 640 -5.62 12.06 -21.90
CA THR A 640 -6.19 11.46 -20.69
C THR A 640 -6.22 9.94 -20.83
N LEU A 641 -6.18 9.22 -19.71
CA LEU A 641 -6.31 7.77 -19.69
C LEU A 641 -7.59 7.27 -20.40
N SER A 642 -8.71 8.00 -20.27
CA SER A 642 -9.95 7.66 -20.98
C SER A 642 -9.74 7.72 -22.48
N GLN A 643 -9.12 8.78 -23.00
CA GLN A 643 -8.86 8.92 -24.44
C GLN A 643 -7.97 7.81 -24.99
N ILE A 644 -6.98 7.35 -24.21
CA ILE A 644 -6.11 6.24 -24.61
C ILE A 644 -6.91 4.94 -24.65
N ALA A 645 -7.70 4.67 -23.60
CA ALA A 645 -8.52 3.47 -23.53
C ALA A 645 -9.61 3.45 -24.61
N ASP A 646 -10.24 4.59 -24.89
CA ASP A 646 -11.24 4.73 -25.95
C ASP A 646 -10.60 4.53 -27.34
N GLY A 647 -9.38 5.04 -27.55
CA GLY A 647 -8.59 4.78 -28.76
C GLY A 647 -8.19 3.31 -28.98
N ILE A 648 -8.26 2.47 -27.95
CA ILE A 648 -8.06 1.01 -28.06
C ILE A 648 -9.41 0.30 -28.24
N ARG A 649 -10.42 0.72 -27.46
CA ARG A 649 -11.76 0.13 -27.44
C ARG A 649 -12.49 0.28 -28.77
N GLU A 650 -12.46 1.48 -29.36
CA GLU A 650 -13.25 1.80 -30.56
C GLU A 650 -12.79 1.01 -31.79
N PRO A 651 -11.47 0.92 -32.12
CA PRO A 651 -11.01 0.08 -33.21
C PRO A 651 -11.32 -1.40 -32.99
N LEU A 652 -11.11 -1.92 -31.77
CA LEU A 652 -11.43 -3.31 -31.44
C LEU A 652 -12.93 -3.59 -31.60
N TYR A 653 -13.78 -2.69 -31.11
CA TYR A 653 -15.23 -2.80 -31.24
C TYR A 653 -15.68 -2.73 -32.71
N ALA A 654 -15.13 -1.81 -33.49
CA ALA A 654 -15.43 -1.69 -34.92
C ALA A 654 -15.04 -2.95 -35.70
N PHE A 655 -13.88 -3.53 -35.40
CA PHE A 655 -13.44 -4.80 -35.99
C PHE A 655 -14.36 -5.97 -35.60
N CYS A 656 -14.71 -6.09 -34.31
CA CYS A 656 -15.59 -7.15 -33.83
C CYS A 656 -17.05 -7.02 -34.31
N SER A 657 -17.48 -5.81 -34.66
CA SER A 657 -18.84 -5.54 -35.15
C SER A 657 -18.98 -5.71 -36.66
N ASP A 658 -17.87 -5.80 -37.39
CA ASP A 658 -17.84 -5.96 -38.84
C ASP A 658 -17.76 -7.46 -39.22
N PRO A 659 -18.86 -8.05 -39.72
CA PRO A 659 -18.88 -9.48 -40.02
C PRO A 659 -17.93 -9.85 -41.16
N ALA A 660 -17.69 -8.97 -42.13
CA ALA A 660 -16.85 -9.27 -43.29
C ALA A 660 -15.38 -9.40 -42.86
N LYS A 661 -14.89 -8.44 -42.06
CA LYS A 661 -13.52 -8.46 -41.52
C LYS A 661 -13.28 -9.64 -40.59
N LEU A 662 -14.27 -10.00 -39.76
CA LEU A 662 -14.16 -11.17 -38.90
C LEU A 662 -14.03 -12.46 -39.72
N ILE A 663 -14.82 -12.63 -40.77
CA ILE A 663 -14.77 -13.82 -41.62
C ILE A 663 -13.41 -13.90 -42.34
N GLU A 664 -12.94 -12.80 -42.92
CA GLU A 664 -11.62 -12.72 -43.56
C GLU A 664 -10.51 -13.14 -42.59
N PHE A 665 -10.51 -12.60 -41.38
CA PHE A 665 -9.55 -12.96 -40.33
C PHE A 665 -9.67 -14.42 -39.88
N TYR A 666 -10.88 -14.97 -39.81
CA TYR A 666 -11.09 -16.39 -39.47
C TYR A 666 -10.53 -17.31 -40.56
N ASP A 667 -10.66 -16.93 -41.82
CA ASP A 667 -10.14 -17.71 -42.94
C ASP A 667 -8.60 -17.62 -43.01
N GLU A 668 -8.01 -16.46 -42.68
CA GLU A 668 -6.56 -16.33 -42.46
C GLU A 668 -6.05 -17.28 -41.36
N ILE A 669 -6.74 -17.32 -40.21
CA ILE A 669 -6.36 -18.22 -39.11
C ILE A 669 -6.51 -19.69 -39.53
N LYS A 670 -7.62 -20.06 -40.19
CA LYS A 670 -7.80 -21.44 -40.68
C LYS A 670 -6.68 -21.87 -41.61
N ALA A 671 -6.19 -20.97 -42.46
CA ALA A 671 -5.07 -21.26 -43.37
C ALA A 671 -3.75 -21.56 -42.62
N THR A 672 -3.61 -21.14 -41.37
CA THR A 672 -2.46 -21.46 -40.52
C THR A 672 -2.61 -22.76 -39.71
N ILE A 673 -3.83 -23.30 -39.63
CA ILE A 673 -4.11 -24.56 -38.93
C ILE A 673 -3.88 -25.71 -39.91
N PRO A 674 -3.13 -26.77 -39.54
CA PRO A 674 -2.95 -27.94 -40.40
C PRO A 674 -4.31 -28.57 -40.73
N GLU A 675 -4.58 -28.87 -42.01
CA GLU A 675 -5.77 -29.62 -42.41
C GLU A 675 -5.75 -31.03 -41.77
N ASP A 676 -6.92 -31.54 -41.39
CA ASP A 676 -7.06 -32.93 -40.99
C ASP A 676 -6.61 -33.81 -42.18
N ASP A 677 -5.55 -34.61 -42.01
CA ASP A 677 -5.33 -35.78 -42.87
C ASP A 677 -6.57 -36.67 -42.71
N VAL A 678 -7.53 -36.50 -43.62
CA VAL A 678 -8.63 -37.44 -43.77
C VAL A 678 -7.98 -38.74 -44.23
N GLU A 679 -7.76 -39.68 -43.31
CA GLU A 679 -7.59 -41.08 -43.71
C GLU A 679 -8.77 -41.43 -44.63
N PRO A 680 -8.51 -41.82 -45.90
CA PRO A 680 -9.60 -42.22 -46.77
C PRO A 680 -10.23 -43.46 -46.15
N LEU A 681 -11.55 -43.38 -45.92
CA LEU A 681 -12.41 -44.50 -45.60
C LEU A 681 -12.05 -45.70 -46.49
N THR A 682 -11.30 -46.65 -45.95
CA THR A 682 -11.21 -47.99 -46.52
C THR A 682 -12.49 -48.73 -46.15
N ILE A 683 -13.20 -49.11 -47.20
CA ILE A 683 -14.46 -49.87 -47.24
C ILE A 683 -14.38 -51.16 -46.44
#